data_AF-K5CBQ7-F1
#
_entry.id   AF-K5CBQ7-F1
#
_cell.length_a   1.000
_cell.length_b   1.000
_cell.length_c   1.000
_cell.angle_alpha   90.00
_cell.angle_beta   90.00
_cell.angle_gamma   90.00
#
_symmetry.space_group_name_H-M   'P 1'
#
loop_
_entity.id
_entity.type
_entity.pdbx_description
1 polymer ?
#
loop_
_entity_poly.entity_id
_entity_poly.type
_entity_poly.pdbx_seq_one_letter_code
_entity_poly.pdbx_strand_id
1 'polypeptide(L)'
;MKKVFFILESLLLCAIICRAEVKLPGIFSDRMVLQREVPIPIWGWAEPKETVTVTIDGKQYRTQASQTGEWSIKLPKYKAGGPYELKVNQLVMQDVYIGDVYLCSGQSNMELTVKRVMDKYKDEILSYENNLIRYTKTKYAYNFIEPQDNSENVWKICTQENVLDFAALCYFFAKEMQTEKGVAVGIINSSWGGTPIAAWSTRHSLEKHKNFQAKLASGLYSNPDYPDSVKRADKMLADQWNRQQLEKDLGYKGKWTQDNFEDSDWEQTEVFNSNWGGNWDKPVNGVHYFRQRINIPSELAGKKATLRVGTLKDADATYINGVCVGRTGYQYPPRIYQVPTGILRAGENEIVIRLLSSKGRPFFVKGKPYQLEIEGKTFPLSSLWKHKIGCILPSAPSSRSFQNEPTGLYNSMIHPLRNYSIRGIIWYQGESDTGPNGNKQYESMLVNLINDWRTQWANKKLPFVIVQLANYQQRSNKPMESGVAQVREAQRRVTLRLKNTGLATAIDLGESNDIHPLNKKDLAHRCVLQMNRLAFNKTDQVAEGPMVEKAELKGNGQIIISFMKGTGPLKQAKELEGIAVSGKDGKYKFVEAYTEGNQIIVKWNGQEEPTSIRYAWENNPPSSIYNTDGLPASSFQIPISKN
;
A
#
# COMPACT_ATOMS: atom_id res chain seq x y z
N MET A 1 0.55 79.40 -5.75
CA MET A 1 0.58 78.35 -4.70
C MET A 1 -0.79 77.68 -4.53
N LYS A 2 -1.39 77.09 -5.58
CA LYS A 2 -2.70 76.39 -5.49
C LYS A 2 -2.81 75.13 -6.36
N LYS A 3 -1.72 74.66 -6.98
CA LYS A 3 -1.74 73.48 -7.86
C LYS A 3 -0.86 72.30 -7.40
N VAL A 4 -0.16 72.41 -6.27
CA VAL A 4 0.72 71.34 -5.75
C VAL A 4 0.09 70.59 -4.57
N PHE A 5 -0.93 71.14 -3.91
CA PHE A 5 -1.59 70.49 -2.76
C PHE A 5 -2.65 69.44 -3.13
N PHE A 6 -3.17 69.46 -4.36
CA PHE A 6 -4.25 68.53 -4.76
C PHE A 6 -3.76 67.17 -5.31
N ILE A 7 -2.46 67.01 -5.58
CA ILE A 7 -1.91 65.76 -6.11
C ILE A 7 -1.41 64.84 -4.99
N LEU A 8 -1.11 65.38 -3.79
CA LEU A 8 -0.71 64.56 -2.65
C LEU A 8 -1.91 63.92 -1.90
N GLU A 9 -3.10 64.55 -1.92
CA GLU A 9 -4.29 63.97 -1.27
C GLU A 9 -4.94 62.86 -2.11
N SER A 10 -4.82 62.87 -3.44
CA SER A 10 -5.34 61.81 -4.32
C SER A 10 -4.44 60.57 -4.37
N LEU A 11 -3.19 60.64 -3.91
CA LEU A 11 -2.28 59.48 -3.81
C LEU A 11 -2.34 58.78 -2.45
N LEU A 12 -3.04 59.35 -1.45
CA LEU A 12 -3.21 58.74 -0.12
C LEU A 12 -4.47 57.88 0.03
N LEU A 13 -5.41 57.92 -0.94
CA LEU A 13 -6.68 57.16 -0.87
C LEU A 13 -6.71 55.85 -1.68
N CYS A 14 -5.60 55.47 -2.31
CA CYS A 14 -5.39 54.13 -2.87
C CYS A 14 -4.44 53.30 -2.01
N ALA A 15 -4.52 53.42 -0.69
CA ALA A 15 -4.14 52.32 0.19
C ALA A 15 -5.10 51.17 -0.10
N ILE A 16 -4.78 50.40 -1.14
CA ILE A 16 -5.32 49.07 -1.37
C ILE A 16 -5.12 48.36 -0.03
N ILE A 17 -6.21 48.16 0.69
CA ILE A 17 -6.23 47.24 1.82
C ILE A 17 -6.00 45.87 1.18
N CYS A 18 -4.74 45.53 0.95
CA CYS A 18 -4.32 44.14 0.83
C CYS A 18 -4.60 43.53 2.19
N ARG A 19 -5.85 43.14 2.44
CA ARG A 19 -6.18 42.15 3.47
C ARG A 19 -5.61 40.85 2.95
N ALA A 20 -4.33 40.62 3.27
CA ALA A 20 -3.76 39.30 3.12
C ALA A 20 -4.59 38.34 3.99
N GLU A 21 -5.01 37.26 3.35
CA GLU A 21 -6.08 36.39 3.80
C GLU A 21 -5.52 35.33 4.75
N VAL A 22 -6.25 35.02 5.83
CA VAL A 22 -5.93 33.85 6.67
C VAL A 22 -5.84 32.61 5.78
N LYS A 23 -4.81 31.79 5.97
CA LYS A 23 -4.60 30.53 5.25
C LYS A 23 -4.56 29.36 6.21
N LEU A 24 -5.14 28.25 5.78
CA LEU A 24 -5.10 26.97 6.49
C LEU A 24 -4.28 25.95 5.69
N PRO A 25 -3.63 24.98 6.36
CA PRO A 25 -3.10 23.81 5.68
C PRO A 25 -4.22 23.04 4.97
N GLY A 26 -3.91 22.44 3.82
CA GLY A 26 -4.91 21.83 2.93
C GLY A 26 -5.63 20.61 3.49
N ILE A 27 -5.22 20.09 4.66
CA ILE A 27 -5.98 19.08 5.41
C ILE A 27 -7.32 19.62 5.94
N PHE A 28 -7.42 20.94 6.16
CA PHE A 28 -8.66 21.62 6.51
C PHE A 28 -9.41 22.01 5.23
N SER A 29 -10.50 21.30 4.95
CA SER A 29 -11.39 21.58 3.81
C SER A 29 -12.80 21.06 4.12
N ASP A 30 -13.74 21.34 3.21
CA ASP A 30 -15.10 20.84 3.30
C ASP A 30 -15.15 19.32 3.51
N ARG A 31 -16.21 18.83 4.17
CA ARG A 31 -16.50 17.40 4.37
C ARG A 31 -15.50 16.68 5.26
N MET A 32 -14.62 17.39 5.97
CA MET A 32 -13.63 16.75 6.84
C MET A 32 -14.23 16.17 8.13
N VAL A 33 -13.43 15.36 8.83
CA VAL A 33 -13.75 14.85 10.17
C VAL A 33 -12.67 15.26 11.16
N LEU A 34 -13.04 16.04 12.18
CA LEU A 34 -12.17 16.39 13.30
C LEU A 34 -12.29 15.34 14.42
N GLN A 35 -11.20 15.05 15.11
CA GLN A 35 -11.17 14.01 16.14
C GLN A 35 -11.96 14.41 17.40
N ARG A 36 -12.91 13.56 17.80
CA ARG A 36 -13.70 13.68 19.03
C ARG A 36 -12.89 13.37 20.29
N GLU A 37 -13.42 13.81 21.43
CA GLU A 37 -12.97 13.47 22.80
C GLU A 37 -11.57 13.95 23.21
N VAL A 38 -10.88 14.68 22.33
CA VAL A 38 -9.61 15.35 22.59
C VAL A 38 -9.72 16.82 22.21
N PRO A 39 -8.87 17.70 22.76
CA PRO A 39 -8.77 19.08 22.27
C PRO A 39 -8.45 19.10 20.78
N ILE A 40 -9.14 19.95 20.01
CA ILE A 40 -9.01 19.99 18.55
C ILE A 40 -8.10 21.17 18.17
N PRO A 41 -6.86 20.93 17.74
CA PRO A 41 -5.99 21.98 17.24
C PRO A 41 -6.46 22.45 15.86
N ILE A 42 -6.58 23.76 15.71
CA ILE A 42 -6.71 24.46 14.43
C ILE A 42 -5.51 25.40 14.31
N TRP A 43 -4.86 25.41 13.16
CA TRP A 43 -3.65 26.20 12.94
C TRP A 43 -3.57 26.66 11.49
N GLY A 44 -2.72 27.65 11.25
CA GLY A 44 -2.49 28.18 9.92
C GLY A 44 -1.56 29.37 9.93
N TRP A 45 -1.71 30.19 8.90
CA TRP A 45 -0.94 31.41 8.68
C TRP A 45 -1.88 32.60 8.50
N ALA A 46 -1.44 33.77 8.91
CA ALA A 46 -2.15 35.04 8.78
C ALA A 46 -1.10 36.16 8.80
N GLU A 47 -1.51 37.42 8.63
CA GLU A 47 -0.57 38.52 8.79
C GLU A 47 -0.04 38.59 10.23
N PRO A 48 1.21 39.05 10.45
CA PRO A 48 1.76 39.17 11.79
C PRO A 48 0.84 39.97 12.72
N LYS A 49 0.56 39.42 13.90
CA LYS A 49 -0.36 39.99 14.90
C LYS A 49 -1.84 40.11 14.46
N GLU A 50 -2.24 39.52 13.33
CA GLU A 50 -3.65 39.47 12.94
C GLU A 50 -4.47 38.68 13.98
N THR A 51 -5.66 39.19 14.32
CA THR A 51 -6.60 38.45 15.17
C THR A 51 -7.32 37.40 14.34
N VAL A 52 -7.19 36.14 14.72
CA VAL A 52 -7.86 35.01 14.08
C VAL A 52 -9.03 34.55 14.95
N THR A 53 -10.20 34.48 14.34
CA THR A 53 -11.45 34.07 14.97
C THR A 53 -11.91 32.75 14.37
N VAL A 54 -12.02 31.72 15.21
CA VAL A 54 -12.51 30.39 14.83
C VAL A 54 -13.91 30.20 15.40
N THR A 55 -14.89 29.85 14.56
CA THR A 55 -16.27 29.56 14.98
C THR A 55 -16.67 28.15 14.56
N ILE A 56 -17.19 27.36 15.50
CA ILE A 56 -17.77 26.04 15.24
C ILE A 56 -18.86 25.78 16.29
N ASP A 57 -19.94 25.09 15.91
CA ASP A 57 -21.04 24.78 16.85
C ASP A 57 -21.61 26.05 17.54
N GLY A 58 -21.71 27.16 16.79
CA GLY A 58 -22.15 28.46 17.30
C GLY A 58 -21.20 29.14 18.32
N LYS A 59 -20.08 28.50 18.67
CA LYS A 59 -19.10 29.01 19.64
C LYS A 59 -17.94 29.68 18.92
N GLN A 60 -17.54 30.83 19.43
CA GLN A 60 -16.44 31.62 18.90
C GLN A 60 -15.21 31.55 19.81
N TYR A 61 -14.05 31.36 19.21
CA TYR A 61 -12.75 31.32 19.86
C TYR A 61 -11.82 32.29 19.13
N ARG A 62 -10.92 32.96 19.85
CA ARG A 62 -10.00 33.94 19.27
C ARG A 62 -8.57 33.63 19.66
N THR A 63 -7.65 33.86 18.73
CA THR A 63 -6.20 33.81 18.92
C THR A 63 -5.58 34.93 18.10
N GLN A 64 -4.26 35.09 18.19
CA GLN A 64 -3.51 36.06 17.42
C GLN A 64 -2.34 35.37 16.72
N ALA A 65 -2.05 35.78 15.49
CA ALA A 65 -0.87 35.33 14.77
C ALA A 65 0.41 35.85 15.40
N SER A 66 1.46 35.02 15.31
CA SER A 66 2.80 35.33 15.80
C SER A 66 3.41 36.50 15.03
N GLN A 67 4.64 36.89 15.37
CA GLN A 67 5.39 37.89 14.61
C GLN A 67 5.81 37.37 13.23
N THR A 68 5.85 36.06 13.05
CA THR A 68 6.19 35.35 11.81
C THR A 68 4.95 34.86 11.05
N GLY A 69 3.74 35.16 11.55
CA GLY A 69 2.47 34.92 10.87
C GLY A 69 1.82 33.56 11.17
N GLU A 70 2.48 32.63 11.87
CA GLU A 70 1.82 31.39 12.29
C GLU A 70 0.85 31.64 13.44
N TRP A 71 -0.27 30.93 13.44
CA TRP A 71 -1.21 30.93 14.55
C TRP A 71 -1.70 29.52 14.84
N SER A 72 -2.11 29.29 16.09
CA SER A 72 -2.84 28.09 16.45
C SER A 72 -3.82 28.38 17.59
N ILE A 73 -4.85 27.54 17.68
CA ILE A 73 -5.80 27.52 18.78
C ILE A 73 -6.22 26.08 19.04
N LYS A 74 -6.38 25.71 20.31
CA LYS A 74 -6.91 24.41 20.71
C LYS A 74 -8.34 24.58 21.17
N LEU A 75 -9.28 24.11 20.35
CA LEU A 75 -10.69 24.07 20.71
C LEU A 75 -10.90 23.04 21.83
N PRO A 76 -11.91 23.20 22.70
CA PRO A 76 -12.24 22.22 23.72
C PRO A 76 -12.61 20.88 23.07
N LYS A 77 -12.61 19.81 23.87
CA LYS A 77 -13.08 18.49 23.42
C LYS A 77 -14.56 18.54 23.06
N TYR A 78 -14.93 17.94 21.94
CA TYR A 78 -16.32 17.77 21.52
C TYR A 78 -16.73 16.29 21.55
N LYS A 79 -18.02 16.05 21.76
CA LYS A 79 -18.64 14.74 21.47
C LYS A 79 -18.78 14.59 19.96
N ALA A 80 -19.03 13.36 19.51
CA ALA A 80 -19.36 13.12 18.10
C ALA A 80 -20.61 13.90 17.70
N GLY A 81 -20.63 14.43 16.48
CA GLY A 81 -21.75 15.22 15.96
C GLY A 81 -21.41 15.93 14.65
N GLY A 82 -22.34 16.75 14.18
CA GLY A 82 -22.29 17.44 12.89
C GLY A 82 -23.49 17.06 12.00
N PRO A 83 -23.54 17.55 10.75
CA PRO A 83 -22.52 18.40 10.13
C PRO A 83 -22.50 19.80 10.76
N TYR A 84 -21.30 20.31 11.02
CA TYR A 84 -21.07 21.68 11.46
C TYR A 84 -20.51 22.51 10.32
N GLU A 85 -20.60 23.82 10.50
CA GLU A 85 -19.84 24.81 9.75
C GLU A 85 -18.64 25.25 10.60
N LEU A 86 -17.43 25.13 10.08
CA LEU A 86 -16.21 25.66 10.69
C LEU A 86 -15.82 26.94 9.95
N LYS A 87 -15.85 28.08 10.65
CA LYS A 87 -15.40 29.37 10.12
C LYS A 87 -14.06 29.75 10.72
N VAL A 88 -13.13 30.22 9.89
CA VAL A 88 -11.86 30.83 10.32
C VAL A 88 -11.73 32.17 9.62
N ASN A 89 -11.99 33.27 10.34
CA ASN A 89 -12.22 34.59 9.76
C ASN A 89 -13.22 34.50 8.57
N GLN A 90 -12.79 34.78 7.33
CA GLN A 90 -13.63 34.73 6.13
C GLN A 90 -13.72 33.33 5.50
N LEU A 91 -12.83 32.40 5.87
CA LEU A 91 -12.86 31.04 5.37
C LEU A 91 -14.01 30.27 5.99
N VAL A 92 -14.78 29.56 5.17
CA VAL A 92 -15.90 28.72 5.59
C VAL A 92 -15.67 27.30 5.07
N MET A 93 -15.65 26.34 5.98
CA MET A 93 -15.66 24.90 5.67
C MET A 93 -17.00 24.31 6.08
N GLN A 94 -17.65 23.66 5.14
CA GLN A 94 -18.98 23.05 5.30
C GLN A 94 -18.88 21.53 5.48
N ASP A 95 -19.97 20.92 5.98
CA ASP A 95 -20.07 19.47 6.19
C ASP A 95 -18.96 18.91 7.13
N VAL A 96 -18.59 19.67 8.15
CA VAL A 96 -17.53 19.26 9.10
C VAL A 96 -18.12 18.39 10.19
N TYR A 97 -17.65 17.14 10.29
CA TYR A 97 -18.03 16.24 11.37
C TYR A 97 -17.01 16.21 12.49
N ILE A 98 -17.47 15.88 13.69
CA ILE A 98 -16.62 15.48 14.81
C ILE A 98 -16.81 13.99 15.04
N GLY A 99 -15.73 13.21 14.92
CA GLY A 99 -15.77 11.75 14.83
C GLY A 99 -14.44 11.08 15.16
N ASP A 100 -14.20 9.86 14.68
CA ASP A 100 -12.93 9.17 14.84
C ASP A 100 -12.07 9.26 13.57
N VAL A 101 -10.83 9.71 13.72
CA VAL A 101 -9.91 9.98 12.61
C VAL A 101 -8.72 9.03 12.68
N TYR A 102 -8.39 8.39 11.57
CA TYR A 102 -7.29 7.43 11.48
C TYR A 102 -6.32 7.82 10.37
N LEU A 103 -5.01 7.67 10.66
CA LEU A 103 -3.97 7.81 9.65
C LEU A 103 -3.60 6.41 9.13
N CYS A 104 -3.78 6.20 7.84
CA CYS A 104 -3.41 4.98 7.13
C CYS A 104 -2.18 5.28 6.28
N SER A 105 -1.05 4.62 6.56
CA SER A 105 0.24 4.93 5.93
C SER A 105 1.01 3.67 5.54
N GLY A 106 1.93 3.84 4.59
CA GLY A 106 2.82 2.78 4.14
C GLY A 106 2.97 2.77 2.63
N GLN A 107 3.04 1.58 2.03
CA GLN A 107 3.34 1.43 0.61
C GLN A 107 2.17 0.88 -0.21
N SER A 108 2.45 0.17 -1.30
CA SER A 108 1.48 -0.20 -2.34
C SER A 108 0.31 -1.03 -1.82
N ASN A 109 0.52 -1.83 -0.78
CA ASN A 109 -0.54 -2.63 -0.16
C ASN A 109 -1.52 -1.82 0.71
N MET A 110 -1.09 -0.68 1.24
CA MET A 110 -1.96 0.35 1.83
C MET A 110 -2.66 1.19 0.75
N GLU A 111 -2.02 1.38 -0.39
CA GLU A 111 -2.50 2.21 -1.49
C GLU A 111 -3.54 1.54 -2.39
N LEU A 112 -3.49 0.21 -2.47
CA LEU A 112 -4.29 -0.59 -3.39
C LEU A 112 -5.77 -0.21 -3.33
N THR A 113 -6.33 0.25 -4.45
CA THR A 113 -7.66 0.84 -4.48
C THR A 113 -8.78 -0.19 -4.51
N VAL A 114 -10.00 0.22 -4.17
CA VAL A 114 -11.22 -0.59 -4.27
C VAL A 114 -11.42 -1.13 -5.69
N LYS A 115 -11.05 -0.38 -6.74
CA LYS A 115 -11.03 -0.87 -8.13
C LYS A 115 -10.34 -2.23 -8.28
N ARG A 116 -9.25 -2.46 -7.54
CA ARG A 116 -8.44 -3.68 -7.64
C ARG A 116 -9.09 -4.90 -6.99
N VAL A 117 -10.12 -4.74 -6.16
CA VAL A 117 -10.78 -5.84 -5.44
C VAL A 117 -12.23 -6.06 -5.89
N MET A 118 -12.66 -5.37 -6.96
CA MET A 118 -14.02 -5.46 -7.48
C MET A 118 -14.39 -6.89 -7.88
N ASP A 119 -13.48 -7.68 -8.45
CA ASP A 119 -13.75 -9.07 -8.82
C ASP A 119 -14.20 -9.92 -7.62
N LYS A 120 -13.77 -9.58 -6.40
CA LYS A 120 -14.11 -10.32 -5.19
C LYS A 120 -15.29 -9.72 -4.41
N TYR A 121 -15.45 -8.40 -4.47
CA TYR A 121 -16.36 -7.67 -3.56
C TYR A 121 -17.36 -6.75 -4.28
N LYS A 122 -17.58 -6.91 -5.58
CA LYS A 122 -18.44 -6.03 -6.41
C LYS A 122 -19.78 -5.73 -5.76
N ASP A 123 -20.55 -6.75 -5.43
CA ASP A 123 -21.94 -6.56 -4.96
C ASP A 123 -21.99 -5.84 -3.61
N GLU A 124 -21.05 -6.14 -2.70
CA GLU A 124 -20.94 -5.46 -1.40
C GLU A 124 -20.54 -3.98 -1.54
N ILE A 125 -19.65 -3.67 -2.50
CA ILE A 125 -19.18 -2.30 -2.74
C ILE A 125 -20.27 -1.48 -3.44
N LEU A 126 -20.91 -2.04 -4.46
CA LEU A 126 -21.92 -1.33 -5.26
C LEU A 126 -23.25 -1.12 -4.53
N SER A 127 -23.50 -1.88 -3.46
CA SER A 127 -24.70 -1.74 -2.62
C SER A 127 -24.50 -0.85 -1.40
N TYR A 128 -23.32 -0.25 -1.21
CA TYR A 128 -22.99 0.48 0.02
C TYR A 128 -22.54 1.91 -0.26
N GLU A 129 -23.21 2.87 0.36
CA GLU A 129 -22.78 4.26 0.49
C GLU A 129 -22.92 4.70 1.93
N ASN A 130 -22.10 5.65 2.38
CA ASN A 130 -22.18 6.15 3.74
C ASN A 130 -21.68 7.59 3.89
N ASN A 131 -22.62 8.48 4.20
CA ASN A 131 -22.36 9.89 4.47
C ASN A 131 -21.69 10.17 5.82
N LEU A 132 -21.29 9.17 6.59
CA LEU A 132 -20.44 9.33 7.78
C LEU A 132 -19.01 8.81 7.57
N ILE A 133 -18.70 8.24 6.40
CA ILE A 133 -17.33 7.86 6.05
C ILE A 133 -16.73 8.93 5.16
N ARG A 134 -15.58 9.46 5.57
CA ARG A 134 -14.81 10.48 4.87
C ARG A 134 -13.40 10.00 4.63
N TYR A 135 -12.90 10.22 3.42
CA TYR A 135 -11.58 9.77 3.01
C TYR A 135 -10.83 10.92 2.33
N THR A 136 -9.57 11.10 2.70
CA THR A 136 -8.65 11.97 1.99
C THR A 136 -7.36 11.23 1.70
N LYS A 137 -6.77 11.52 0.54
CA LYS A 137 -5.45 11.02 0.15
C LYS A 137 -4.49 12.21 0.12
N THR A 138 -3.39 12.11 0.85
CA THR A 138 -2.31 13.09 0.77
C THR A 138 -1.66 13.01 -0.61
N LYS A 139 -1.55 14.15 -1.29
CA LYS A 139 -0.89 14.23 -2.60
C LYS A 139 0.55 13.73 -2.51
N TYR A 140 0.99 13.04 -3.56
CA TYR A 140 2.37 12.60 -3.69
C TYR A 140 3.32 13.80 -3.74
N ALA A 141 4.20 13.86 -2.76
CA ALA A 141 5.25 14.86 -2.66
C ALA A 141 6.44 14.30 -1.87
N TYR A 142 7.61 14.87 -2.10
CA TYR A 142 8.80 14.59 -1.30
C TYR A 142 9.67 15.85 -1.20
N ASN A 143 10.36 16.00 -0.08
CA ASN A 143 11.34 17.05 0.13
C ASN A 143 12.47 16.51 1.01
N PHE A 144 13.70 16.53 0.50
CA PHE A 144 14.87 15.94 1.19
C PHE A 144 15.60 16.93 2.11
N ILE A 145 15.29 18.22 1.97
CA ILE A 145 15.96 19.32 2.65
C ILE A 145 15.29 19.54 3.99
N GLU A 146 13.99 19.86 3.98
CA GLU A 146 13.26 20.26 5.18
C GLU A 146 11.82 19.72 5.24
N PRO A 147 11.28 19.53 6.46
CA PRO A 147 9.87 19.21 6.64
C PRO A 147 8.97 20.31 6.11
N GLN A 148 7.87 19.92 5.47
CA GLN A 148 6.86 20.84 4.93
C GLN A 148 5.73 21.00 5.94
N ASP A 149 5.11 22.17 6.00
CA ASP A 149 3.98 22.43 6.91
C ASP A 149 2.60 22.35 6.24
N ASN A 150 2.55 22.21 4.91
CA ASN A 150 1.30 22.07 4.17
C ASN A 150 1.23 20.72 3.43
N SER A 151 0.03 20.13 3.42
CA SER A 151 -0.32 18.97 2.62
C SER A 151 -1.50 19.31 1.73
N GLU A 152 -1.47 18.86 0.48
CA GLU A 152 -2.64 18.92 -0.39
C GLU A 152 -3.51 17.68 -0.16
N ASN A 153 -4.73 17.92 0.31
CA ASN A 153 -5.73 16.92 0.68
C ASN A 153 -7.10 17.38 0.20
N VAL A 154 -7.94 16.42 -0.23
CA VAL A 154 -9.35 16.68 -0.56
C VAL A 154 -10.19 15.59 0.09
N TRP A 155 -11.08 15.98 0.99
CA TRP A 155 -11.99 15.05 1.64
C TRP A 155 -13.14 14.65 0.72
N LYS A 156 -13.33 13.34 0.58
CA LYS A 156 -14.36 12.70 -0.23
C LYS A 156 -15.32 11.91 0.65
N ILE A 157 -16.57 11.87 0.24
CA ILE A 157 -17.63 11.07 0.87
C ILE A 157 -17.60 9.64 0.29
N CYS A 158 -17.91 8.64 1.10
CA CYS A 158 -18.07 7.26 0.62
C CYS A 158 -19.36 7.11 -0.22
N THR A 159 -19.29 7.46 -1.49
CA THR A 159 -20.34 7.29 -2.51
C THR A 159 -19.87 6.36 -3.63
N GLN A 160 -20.79 5.89 -4.48
CA GLN A 160 -20.48 5.07 -5.66
C GLN A 160 -19.52 5.77 -6.63
N GLU A 161 -19.61 7.10 -6.73
CA GLU A 161 -18.69 7.92 -7.54
C GLU A 161 -17.25 7.87 -7.00
N ASN A 162 -17.08 7.93 -5.67
CA ASN A 162 -15.77 8.11 -5.04
C ASN A 162 -15.10 6.82 -4.58
N VAL A 163 -15.88 5.81 -4.18
CA VAL A 163 -15.40 4.62 -3.44
C VAL A 163 -14.33 3.85 -4.21
N LEU A 164 -14.42 3.84 -5.54
CA LEU A 164 -13.48 3.14 -6.41
C LEU A 164 -12.04 3.65 -6.28
N ASP A 165 -11.84 4.92 -5.90
CA ASP A 165 -10.52 5.52 -5.69
C ASP A 165 -10.02 5.43 -4.25
N PHE A 166 -10.84 4.92 -3.32
CA PHE A 166 -10.40 4.72 -1.94
C PHE A 166 -9.45 3.53 -1.89
N ALA A 167 -8.50 3.56 -0.96
CA ALA A 167 -7.72 2.36 -0.64
C ALA A 167 -8.65 1.29 -0.05
N ALA A 168 -8.57 0.07 -0.57
CA ALA A 168 -9.47 -1.03 -0.22
C ALA A 168 -9.39 -1.40 1.27
N LEU A 169 -8.19 -1.45 1.85
CA LEU A 169 -8.01 -1.67 3.30
C LEU A 169 -8.70 -0.55 4.11
N CYS A 170 -8.48 0.70 3.71
CA CYS A 170 -9.08 1.87 4.36
C CYS A 170 -10.61 1.85 4.29
N TYR A 171 -11.17 1.51 3.13
CA TYR A 171 -12.61 1.42 2.91
C TYR A 171 -13.27 0.39 3.83
N PHE A 172 -12.78 -0.86 3.83
CA PHE A 172 -13.37 -1.90 4.68
C PHE A 172 -13.18 -1.59 6.17
N PHE A 173 -12.02 -1.04 6.56
CA PHE A 173 -11.77 -0.62 7.94
C PHE A 173 -12.74 0.47 8.38
N ALA A 174 -12.91 1.52 7.56
CA ALA A 174 -13.82 2.61 7.87
C ALA A 174 -15.28 2.15 7.92
N LYS A 175 -15.69 1.27 7.00
CA LYS A 175 -17.03 0.67 6.97
C LYS A 175 -17.34 -0.07 8.27
N GLU A 176 -16.44 -0.92 8.73
CA GLU A 176 -16.62 -1.70 9.94
C GLU A 176 -16.56 -0.82 11.20
N MET A 177 -15.58 0.10 11.31
CA MET A 177 -15.51 1.05 12.42
C MET A 177 -16.76 1.94 12.50
N GLN A 178 -17.26 2.44 11.37
CA GLN A 178 -18.46 3.26 11.34
C GLN A 178 -19.68 2.45 11.78
N THR A 179 -19.79 1.20 11.32
CA THR A 179 -20.88 0.28 11.71
C THR A 179 -20.86 0.03 13.22
N GLU A 180 -19.69 -0.23 13.81
CA GLU A 180 -19.59 -0.49 15.24
C GLU A 180 -19.79 0.76 16.12
N LYS A 181 -19.25 1.91 15.70
CA LYS A 181 -19.19 3.10 16.56
C LYS A 181 -20.36 4.06 16.35
N GLY A 182 -21.02 4.00 15.20
CA GLY A 182 -22.15 4.88 14.85
C GLY A 182 -21.78 6.35 14.72
N VAL A 183 -20.49 6.68 14.58
CA VAL A 183 -19.98 8.06 14.44
C VAL A 183 -19.30 8.27 13.10
N ALA A 184 -19.07 9.54 12.72
CA ALA A 184 -18.26 9.84 11.55
C ALA A 184 -16.85 9.23 11.66
N VAL A 185 -16.38 8.62 10.58
CA VAL A 185 -15.04 8.05 10.46
C VAL A 185 -14.28 8.78 9.36
N GLY A 186 -13.19 9.44 9.74
CA GLY A 186 -12.26 10.09 8.84
C GLY A 186 -11.03 9.23 8.59
N ILE A 187 -10.69 8.96 7.33
CA ILE A 187 -9.44 8.31 6.94
C ILE A 187 -8.55 9.32 6.24
N ILE A 188 -7.34 9.51 6.77
CA ILE A 188 -6.24 10.18 6.11
C ILE A 188 -5.32 9.09 5.55
N ASN A 189 -5.32 8.90 4.24
CA ASN A 189 -4.39 7.99 3.57
C ASN A 189 -3.14 8.77 3.13
N SER A 190 -2.00 8.43 3.73
CA SER A 190 -0.68 8.93 3.34
C SER A 190 0.22 7.73 3.00
N SER A 191 0.05 7.18 1.81
CA SER A 191 0.82 6.02 1.33
C SER A 191 1.43 6.30 -0.05
N TRP A 192 2.46 5.54 -0.43
CA TRP A 192 3.00 5.56 -1.80
C TRP A 192 3.67 4.21 -2.12
N GLY A 193 3.25 3.56 -3.21
CA GLY A 193 3.81 2.31 -3.69
C GLY A 193 5.35 2.25 -3.85
N GLY A 194 5.94 1.14 -3.40
CA GLY A 194 7.35 0.80 -3.64
C GLY A 194 8.36 1.43 -2.66
N THR A 195 7.90 2.15 -1.65
CA THR A 195 8.76 2.94 -0.76
C THR A 195 9.28 2.13 0.44
N PRO A 196 10.58 2.22 0.77
CA PRO A 196 11.15 1.64 1.98
C PRO A 196 10.81 2.47 3.22
N ILE A 197 10.94 1.87 4.42
CA ILE A 197 10.68 2.54 5.70
C ILE A 197 11.54 3.81 5.90
N ALA A 198 12.72 3.86 5.28
CA ALA A 198 13.61 5.01 5.34
C ALA A 198 12.97 6.29 4.78
N ALA A 199 12.12 6.19 3.76
CA ALA A 199 11.47 7.35 3.15
C ALA A 199 10.47 8.03 4.12
N TRP A 200 9.92 7.26 5.07
CA TRP A 200 8.90 7.67 6.04
C TRP A 200 9.45 8.02 7.43
N SER A 201 10.77 7.95 7.60
CA SER A 201 11.44 8.23 8.86
C SER A 201 12.01 9.66 8.87
N THR A 202 11.99 10.34 10.02
CA THR A 202 12.70 11.62 10.16
C THR A 202 14.20 11.47 9.92
N ARG A 203 14.84 12.55 9.48
CA ARG A 203 16.31 12.67 9.45
C ARG A 203 16.94 12.26 10.81
N HIS A 204 16.42 12.79 11.92
CA HIS A 204 16.92 12.48 13.27
C HIS A 204 16.83 10.98 13.61
N SER A 205 15.75 10.31 13.23
CA SER A 205 15.59 8.86 13.44
C SER A 205 16.61 8.06 12.61
N LEU A 206 16.87 8.49 11.38
CA LEU A 206 17.76 7.81 10.45
C LEU A 206 19.25 7.99 10.78
N GLU A 207 19.65 9.15 11.32
CA GLU A 207 21.04 9.41 11.72
C GLU A 207 21.56 8.47 12.81
N LYS A 208 20.65 7.78 13.53
CA LYS A 208 20.97 6.71 14.49
C LYS A 208 21.52 5.44 13.81
N HIS A 209 21.37 5.34 12.50
CA HIS A 209 21.78 4.19 11.69
C HIS A 209 22.96 4.58 10.79
N LYS A 210 24.13 3.98 11.02
CA LYS A 210 25.41 4.36 10.37
C LYS A 210 25.34 4.39 8.84
N ASN A 211 24.56 3.49 8.23
CA ASN A 211 24.39 3.40 6.78
C ASN A 211 23.65 4.59 6.14
N PHE A 212 22.95 5.41 6.93
CA PHE A 212 22.27 6.61 6.42
C PHE A 212 23.06 7.90 6.66
N GLN A 213 23.99 7.93 7.62
CA GLN A 213 24.73 9.15 8.01
C GLN A 213 25.44 9.82 6.82
N ALA A 214 26.27 9.08 6.09
CA ALA A 214 27.00 9.61 4.94
C ALA A 214 26.05 10.10 3.82
N LYS A 215 24.94 9.40 3.60
CA LYS A 215 23.95 9.76 2.58
C LYS A 215 23.22 11.05 2.95
N LEU A 216 22.77 11.18 4.19
CA LEU A 216 22.05 12.36 4.69
C LEU A 216 22.95 13.61 4.84
N ALA A 217 24.26 13.41 5.03
CA ALA A 217 25.26 14.48 5.06
C ALA A 217 25.72 14.93 3.65
N SER A 218 25.34 14.21 2.60
CA SER A 218 25.74 14.54 1.23
C SER A 218 25.02 15.81 0.74
N GLY A 219 25.66 16.53 -0.19
CA GLY A 219 25.06 17.71 -0.84
C GLY A 219 23.78 17.43 -1.62
N LEU A 220 23.40 16.16 -1.81
CA LEU A 220 22.13 15.76 -2.43
C LEU A 220 20.92 16.15 -1.58
N TYR A 221 21.10 16.20 -0.26
CA TYR A 221 20.05 16.50 0.72
C TYR A 221 20.04 17.98 1.14
N SER A 222 20.78 18.83 0.43
CA SER A 222 20.78 20.28 0.56
C SER A 222 20.62 21.01 -0.78
N ASN A 223 20.58 20.29 -1.90
CA ASN A 223 20.42 20.85 -3.23
C ASN A 223 18.96 20.75 -3.71
N PRO A 224 18.22 21.87 -3.84
CA PRO A 224 16.82 21.86 -4.28
C PRO A 224 16.65 21.39 -5.73
N ASP A 225 17.65 21.58 -6.58
CA ASP A 225 17.61 21.21 -8.00
C ASP A 225 18.04 19.76 -8.27
N TYR A 226 18.54 19.05 -7.24
CA TYR A 226 19.03 17.68 -7.40
C TYR A 226 17.97 16.74 -8.01
N PRO A 227 16.73 16.68 -7.51
CA PRO A 227 15.74 15.76 -8.07
C PRO A 227 15.42 16.05 -9.54
N ASP A 228 15.28 17.32 -9.89
CA ASP A 228 14.88 17.72 -11.24
C ASP A 228 16.02 17.55 -12.25
N SER A 229 17.26 17.79 -11.84
CA SER A 229 18.43 17.52 -12.69
C SER A 229 18.55 16.04 -13.05
N VAL A 230 18.42 15.13 -12.07
CA VAL A 230 18.45 13.68 -12.31
C VAL A 230 17.26 13.23 -13.15
N LYS A 231 16.05 13.71 -12.86
CA LYS A 231 14.86 13.39 -13.68
C LYS A 231 15.03 13.80 -15.13
N ARG A 232 15.63 14.96 -15.41
CA ARG A 232 15.93 15.40 -16.79
C ARG A 232 16.89 14.43 -17.47
N ALA A 233 17.97 14.04 -16.79
CA ALA A 233 18.93 13.07 -17.33
C ALA A 233 18.30 11.68 -17.55
N ASP A 234 17.56 11.15 -16.56
CA ASP A 234 16.85 9.88 -16.64
C ASP A 234 15.83 9.89 -17.80
N LYS A 235 15.11 11.00 -17.97
CA LYS A 235 14.17 11.21 -19.09
C LYS A 235 14.87 11.18 -20.44
N MET A 236 16.03 11.83 -20.58
CA MET A 236 16.80 11.79 -21.83
C MET A 236 17.21 10.37 -22.21
N LEU A 237 17.68 9.58 -21.25
CA LEU A 237 18.05 8.17 -21.45
C LEU A 237 16.83 7.31 -21.80
N ALA A 238 15.71 7.49 -21.09
CA ALA A 238 14.47 6.79 -21.37
C ALA A 238 13.91 7.14 -22.76
N ASP A 239 13.92 8.41 -23.14
CA ASP A 239 13.47 8.87 -24.45
C ASP A 239 14.36 8.29 -25.57
N GLN A 240 15.68 8.18 -25.35
CA GLN A 240 16.58 7.50 -26.29
C GLN A 240 16.26 6.01 -26.43
N TRP A 241 16.04 5.30 -25.32
CA TRP A 241 15.67 3.88 -25.33
C TRP A 241 14.32 3.67 -26.05
N ASN A 242 13.32 4.53 -25.79
CA ASN A 242 12.01 4.48 -26.44
C ASN A 242 12.10 4.74 -27.95
N ARG A 243 12.95 5.67 -28.39
CA ARG A 243 13.22 5.90 -29.83
C ARG A 243 13.82 4.66 -30.49
N GLN A 244 14.83 4.05 -29.87
CA GLN A 244 15.42 2.81 -30.38
C GLN A 244 14.42 1.67 -30.43
N GLN A 245 13.55 1.57 -29.42
CA GLN A 245 12.47 0.60 -29.40
C GLN A 245 11.56 0.78 -30.60
N LEU A 246 11.06 1.99 -30.85
CA LEU A 246 10.14 2.25 -31.95
C LEU A 246 10.78 2.01 -33.32
N GLU A 247 12.04 2.41 -33.46
CA GLU A 247 12.83 2.21 -34.68
C GLU A 247 13.10 0.72 -34.96
N LYS A 248 13.34 -0.09 -33.94
CA LYS A 248 13.67 -1.52 -34.13
C LYS A 248 12.46 -2.43 -34.15
N ASP A 249 11.31 -2.00 -33.65
CA ASP A 249 10.09 -2.80 -33.56
C ASP A 249 9.52 -3.11 -34.96
N LEU A 250 9.86 -4.29 -35.47
CA LEU A 250 9.40 -4.81 -36.77
C LEU A 250 7.89 -4.92 -36.82
N GLY A 251 7.23 -5.22 -35.70
CA GLY A 251 5.78 -5.33 -35.66
C GLY A 251 5.06 -4.00 -35.70
N TYR A 252 5.68 -2.94 -35.17
CA TYR A 252 5.18 -1.59 -35.35
C TYR A 252 5.31 -1.15 -36.81
N LYS A 253 6.49 -1.33 -37.41
CA LYS A 253 6.74 -0.97 -38.83
C LYS A 253 5.89 -1.78 -39.81
N GLY A 254 5.77 -3.07 -39.56
CA GLY A 254 5.00 -4.02 -40.37
C GLY A 254 3.52 -4.09 -40.02
N LYS A 255 3.03 -3.25 -39.09
CA LYS A 255 1.62 -3.16 -38.70
C LYS A 255 1.01 -4.50 -38.23
N TRP A 256 1.77 -5.28 -37.46
CA TRP A 256 1.38 -6.61 -36.93
C TRP A 256 0.22 -6.59 -35.92
N THR A 257 -0.36 -5.42 -35.63
CA THR A 257 -1.56 -5.31 -34.81
C THR A 257 -2.82 -5.09 -35.64
N GLN A 258 -2.71 -4.95 -36.97
CA GLN A 258 -3.86 -4.79 -37.85
C GLN A 258 -4.67 -6.07 -37.96
N ASP A 259 -5.98 -5.88 -38.17
CA ASP A 259 -6.92 -6.95 -38.45
C ASP A 259 -6.54 -7.70 -39.73
N ASN A 260 -6.79 -9.01 -39.74
CA ASN A 260 -6.48 -9.92 -40.87
C ASN A 260 -5.02 -9.89 -41.36
N PHE A 261 -4.07 -9.48 -40.53
CA PHE A 261 -2.65 -9.52 -40.89
C PHE A 261 -2.18 -10.99 -41.05
N GLU A 262 -1.32 -11.24 -42.03
CA GLU A 262 -0.81 -12.58 -42.32
C GLU A 262 0.28 -13.00 -41.32
N ASP A 263 -0.02 -14.03 -40.54
CA ASP A 263 0.82 -14.54 -39.45
C ASP A 263 1.27 -15.99 -39.68
N SER A 264 1.35 -16.41 -40.95
CA SER A 264 1.73 -17.77 -41.37
C SER A 264 3.16 -18.13 -40.94
N ASP A 265 4.03 -17.12 -40.80
CA ASP A 265 5.44 -17.28 -40.39
C ASP A 265 5.69 -17.11 -38.88
N TRP A 266 4.64 -17.03 -38.05
CA TRP A 266 4.77 -16.92 -36.59
C TRP A 266 4.83 -18.30 -35.95
N GLU A 267 5.70 -18.44 -34.94
CA GLU A 267 5.86 -19.68 -34.20
C GLU A 267 4.75 -19.85 -33.16
N GLN A 268 4.28 -21.08 -32.95
CA GLN A 268 3.35 -21.37 -31.87
C GLN A 268 4.09 -21.57 -30.55
N THR A 269 3.68 -20.87 -29.49
CA THR A 269 4.29 -20.99 -28.15
C THR A 269 3.24 -21.25 -27.07
N GLU A 270 3.63 -22.06 -26.10
CA GLU A 270 2.92 -22.21 -24.82
C GLU A 270 3.35 -21.07 -23.89
N VAL A 271 2.49 -20.05 -23.72
CA VAL A 271 2.90 -18.77 -23.10
C VAL A 271 3.31 -18.91 -21.64
N PHE A 272 2.80 -19.93 -20.94
CA PHE A 272 3.15 -20.17 -19.53
C PHE A 272 4.50 -20.89 -19.34
N ASN A 273 5.13 -21.41 -20.40
CA ASN A 273 6.47 -22.00 -20.33
C ASN A 273 7.58 -20.92 -20.21
N SER A 274 7.30 -19.64 -20.47
CA SER A 274 8.20 -18.47 -20.31
C SER A 274 9.59 -18.53 -20.98
N ASN A 275 9.95 -19.62 -21.68
CA ASN A 275 11.24 -19.79 -22.37
C ASN A 275 11.41 -18.81 -23.54
N TRP A 276 10.30 -18.39 -24.15
CA TRP A 276 10.26 -17.31 -25.15
C TRP A 276 10.79 -15.97 -24.61
N GLY A 277 10.82 -15.78 -23.28
CA GLY A 277 11.38 -14.61 -22.61
C GLY A 277 12.88 -14.73 -22.27
N GLY A 278 13.55 -15.80 -22.72
CA GLY A 278 14.91 -16.13 -22.33
C GLY A 278 14.98 -16.82 -20.96
N ASN A 279 16.16 -16.75 -20.32
CA ASN A 279 16.37 -17.28 -18.97
C ASN A 279 16.69 -16.14 -17.98
N TRP A 280 16.84 -16.47 -16.69
CA TRP A 280 17.02 -15.46 -15.64
C TRP A 280 18.35 -14.70 -15.76
N ASP A 281 19.38 -15.31 -16.35
CA ASP A 281 20.70 -14.71 -16.55
C ASP A 281 20.78 -13.90 -17.85
N LYS A 282 19.99 -14.30 -18.86
CA LYS A 282 19.94 -13.71 -20.20
C LYS A 282 18.49 -13.51 -20.62
N PRO A 283 17.80 -12.51 -20.04
CA PRO A 283 16.42 -12.19 -20.40
C PRO A 283 16.37 -11.58 -21.81
N VAL A 284 15.35 -11.93 -22.57
CA VAL A 284 15.04 -11.30 -23.86
C VAL A 284 14.14 -10.09 -23.59
N ASN A 285 14.74 -8.91 -23.52
CA ASN A 285 14.00 -7.64 -23.38
C ASN A 285 13.66 -7.07 -24.77
N GLY A 286 12.67 -6.18 -24.85
CA GLY A 286 12.21 -5.60 -26.10
C GLY A 286 10.70 -5.80 -26.29
N VAL A 287 10.27 -6.04 -27.53
CA VAL A 287 8.84 -6.16 -27.87
C VAL A 287 8.54 -7.57 -28.37
N HIS A 288 7.55 -8.20 -27.76
CA HIS A 288 7.00 -9.50 -28.14
C HIS A 288 5.55 -9.32 -28.58
N TYR A 289 5.18 -9.93 -29.69
CA TYR A 289 3.80 -9.99 -30.15
C TYR A 289 3.25 -11.39 -29.93
N PHE A 290 2.05 -11.46 -29.36
CA PHE A 290 1.29 -12.69 -29.23
C PHE A 290 -0.02 -12.52 -29.97
N ARG A 291 -0.41 -13.52 -30.76
CA ARG A 291 -1.63 -13.52 -31.54
C ARG A 291 -2.40 -14.82 -31.35
N GLN A 292 -3.71 -14.71 -31.16
CA GLN A 292 -4.63 -15.84 -31.22
C GLN A 292 -5.98 -15.41 -31.78
N ARG A 293 -6.80 -16.39 -32.14
CA ARG A 293 -8.14 -16.17 -32.68
C ARG A 293 -9.16 -16.89 -31.82
N ILE A 294 -10.35 -16.29 -31.69
CA ILE A 294 -11.48 -16.86 -30.99
C ILE A 294 -12.74 -16.72 -31.83
N ASN A 295 -13.66 -17.68 -31.73
CA ASN A 295 -14.92 -17.64 -32.45
C ASN A 295 -16.04 -17.10 -31.55
N ILE A 296 -16.76 -16.08 -32.03
CA ILE A 296 -17.86 -15.44 -31.33
C ILE A 296 -19.18 -15.78 -32.03
N PRO A 297 -20.18 -16.32 -31.29
CA PRO A 297 -21.51 -16.55 -31.82
C PRO A 297 -22.17 -15.28 -32.36
N SER A 298 -22.98 -15.41 -33.42
CA SER A 298 -23.58 -14.26 -34.10
C SER A 298 -24.49 -13.44 -33.18
N GLU A 299 -25.14 -14.06 -32.19
CA GLU A 299 -26.00 -13.37 -31.23
C GLU A 299 -25.23 -12.50 -30.23
N LEU A 300 -23.89 -12.63 -30.16
CA LEU A 300 -23.02 -11.84 -29.28
C LEU A 300 -22.16 -10.82 -30.05
N ALA A 301 -22.20 -10.86 -31.39
CA ALA A 301 -21.47 -9.91 -32.22
C ALA A 301 -21.91 -8.45 -31.94
N GLY A 302 -20.96 -7.52 -32.02
CA GLY A 302 -21.20 -6.09 -31.80
C GLY A 302 -21.45 -5.68 -30.34
N LYS A 303 -21.58 -6.62 -29.41
CA LYS A 303 -21.85 -6.32 -28.00
C LYS A 303 -20.62 -5.85 -27.24
N LYS A 304 -20.86 -5.15 -26.13
CA LYS A 304 -19.81 -4.78 -25.16
C LYS A 304 -19.24 -6.05 -24.52
N ALA A 305 -17.94 -6.05 -24.24
CA ALA A 305 -17.28 -7.17 -23.60
C ALA A 305 -16.20 -6.73 -22.61
N THR A 306 -15.69 -7.65 -21.81
CA THR A 306 -14.50 -7.46 -21.00
C THR A 306 -13.45 -8.49 -21.40
N LEU A 307 -12.29 -8.02 -21.86
CA LEU A 307 -11.14 -8.87 -22.14
C LEU A 307 -10.23 -8.93 -20.91
N ARG A 308 -9.97 -10.15 -20.44
CA ARG A 308 -9.01 -10.44 -19.38
C ARG A 308 -7.79 -11.14 -19.98
N VAL A 309 -6.60 -10.58 -19.78
CA VAL A 309 -5.32 -11.18 -20.20
C VAL A 309 -4.36 -11.34 -19.02
N GLY A 310 -4.92 -11.75 -17.88
CA GLY A 310 -4.20 -12.03 -16.64
C GLY A 310 -3.31 -10.88 -16.20
N THR A 311 -2.09 -11.23 -15.79
CA THR A 311 -1.03 -10.28 -15.45
C THR A 311 0.19 -10.62 -16.30
N LEU A 312 0.91 -9.63 -16.79
CA LEU A 312 2.02 -9.80 -17.73
C LEU A 312 3.24 -9.06 -17.22
N LYS A 313 4.43 -9.65 -17.37
CA LYS A 313 5.69 -8.92 -17.19
C LYS A 313 6.24 -8.51 -18.55
N ASP A 314 6.38 -7.23 -18.89
CA ASP A 314 6.16 -6.05 -18.05
C ASP A 314 4.92 -5.24 -18.45
N ALA A 315 4.95 -4.53 -19.57
CA ALA A 315 3.87 -3.65 -20.02
C ALA A 315 3.21 -4.18 -21.30
N ASP A 316 1.94 -3.89 -21.53
CA ASP A 316 1.26 -4.30 -22.76
C ASP A 316 0.37 -3.22 -23.38
N ALA A 317 0.16 -3.36 -24.69
CA ALA A 317 -1.01 -2.83 -25.39
C ALA A 317 -1.71 -4.02 -26.06
N THR A 318 -3.00 -4.16 -25.82
CA THR A 318 -3.79 -5.28 -26.32
C THR A 318 -4.85 -4.80 -27.31
N TYR A 319 -5.04 -5.57 -28.39
CA TYR A 319 -5.86 -5.24 -29.53
C TYR A 319 -6.87 -6.35 -29.82
N ILE A 320 -8.07 -5.97 -30.28
CA ILE A 320 -9.04 -6.88 -30.87
C ILE A 320 -9.39 -6.36 -32.26
N ASN A 321 -9.29 -7.21 -33.29
CA ASN A 321 -9.60 -6.86 -34.68
C ASN A 321 -8.99 -5.50 -35.10
N GLY A 322 -7.70 -5.29 -34.83
CA GLY A 322 -7.02 -4.02 -35.16
C GLY A 322 -7.17 -2.88 -34.16
N VAL A 323 -8.14 -2.94 -33.24
CA VAL A 323 -8.47 -1.85 -32.32
C VAL A 323 -7.83 -2.06 -30.95
N CYS A 324 -7.07 -1.08 -30.46
CA CYS A 324 -6.48 -1.13 -29.12
C CYS A 324 -7.58 -0.99 -28.07
N VAL A 325 -7.78 -2.04 -27.27
CA VAL A 325 -8.82 -2.09 -26.22
C VAL A 325 -8.26 -1.75 -24.84
N GLY A 326 -6.95 -1.75 -24.66
CA GLY A 326 -6.34 -1.34 -23.40
C GLY A 326 -4.82 -1.39 -23.35
N ARG A 327 -4.28 -0.76 -22.31
CA ARG A 327 -2.85 -0.68 -22.02
C ARG A 327 -2.60 -0.81 -20.52
N THR A 328 -1.55 -1.51 -20.14
CA THR A 328 -1.06 -1.57 -18.76
C THR A 328 0.45 -1.35 -18.76
N GLY A 329 0.92 -0.39 -17.95
CA GLY A 329 2.30 0.10 -18.03
C GLY A 329 3.34 -0.68 -17.23
N TYR A 330 2.95 -1.67 -16.42
CA TYR A 330 3.89 -2.42 -15.57
C TYR A 330 3.35 -3.77 -15.11
N GLN A 331 4.20 -4.58 -14.47
CA GLN A 331 3.93 -5.99 -14.22
C GLN A 331 2.82 -6.35 -13.22
N TYR A 332 2.33 -5.44 -12.36
CA TYR A 332 1.47 -5.85 -11.23
C TYR A 332 -0.06 -5.75 -11.44
N PRO A 333 -0.63 -4.82 -12.22
CA PRO A 333 -2.08 -4.77 -12.40
C PRO A 333 -2.63 -5.95 -13.20
N PRO A 334 -3.80 -6.50 -12.86
CA PRO A 334 -4.50 -7.37 -13.77
C PRO A 334 -4.93 -6.58 -15.02
N ARG A 335 -4.86 -7.21 -16.18
CA ARG A 335 -5.28 -6.65 -17.45
C ARG A 335 -6.75 -6.95 -17.66
N ILE A 336 -7.58 -5.97 -17.35
CA ILE A 336 -9.04 -6.04 -17.49
C ILE A 336 -9.44 -4.88 -18.39
N TYR A 337 -9.67 -5.18 -19.67
CA TYR A 337 -9.91 -4.19 -20.70
C TYR A 337 -11.36 -4.20 -21.15
N GLN A 338 -12.01 -3.04 -21.09
CA GLN A 338 -13.36 -2.89 -21.62
C GLN A 338 -13.29 -2.86 -23.15
N VAL A 339 -14.06 -3.73 -23.79
CA VAL A 339 -14.18 -3.81 -25.24
C VAL A 339 -15.47 -3.08 -25.64
N PRO A 340 -15.37 -1.95 -26.36
CA PRO A 340 -16.55 -1.19 -26.80
C PRO A 340 -17.46 -2.01 -27.73
N THR A 341 -18.70 -1.58 -27.85
CA THR A 341 -19.64 -2.11 -28.85
C THR A 341 -19.11 -1.91 -30.27
N GLY A 342 -19.42 -2.84 -31.17
CA GLY A 342 -19.05 -2.78 -32.59
C GLY A 342 -17.65 -3.33 -32.92
N ILE A 343 -16.83 -3.67 -31.92
CA ILE A 343 -15.49 -4.25 -32.16
C ILE A 343 -15.56 -5.74 -32.51
N LEU A 344 -16.44 -6.49 -31.84
CA LEU A 344 -16.59 -7.94 -32.03
C LEU A 344 -17.47 -8.25 -33.23
N ARG A 345 -17.09 -9.24 -34.04
CA ARG A 345 -17.87 -9.75 -35.18
C ARG A 345 -18.33 -11.19 -34.98
N ALA A 346 -19.32 -11.62 -35.74
CA ALA A 346 -19.73 -13.02 -35.78
C ALA A 346 -18.59 -13.87 -36.39
N GLY A 347 -18.33 -15.04 -35.82
CA GLY A 347 -17.23 -15.90 -36.23
C GLY A 347 -15.88 -15.44 -35.67
N GLU A 348 -14.84 -15.50 -36.50
CA GLU A 348 -13.46 -15.32 -36.07
C GLU A 348 -13.15 -13.87 -35.65
N ASN A 349 -12.58 -13.71 -34.46
CA ASN A 349 -12.05 -12.45 -33.94
C ASN A 349 -10.59 -12.65 -33.54
N GLU A 350 -9.75 -11.69 -33.88
CA GLU A 350 -8.32 -11.73 -33.58
C GLU A 350 -8.00 -10.93 -32.31
N ILE A 351 -7.17 -11.51 -31.46
CA ILE A 351 -6.60 -10.85 -30.28
C ILE A 351 -5.08 -10.77 -30.44
N VAL A 352 -4.53 -9.57 -30.33
CA VAL A 352 -3.08 -9.32 -30.38
C VAL A 352 -2.62 -8.64 -29.10
N ILE A 353 -1.62 -9.23 -28.43
CA ILE A 353 -0.93 -8.61 -27.29
C ILE A 353 0.44 -8.15 -27.77
N ARG A 354 0.68 -6.83 -27.72
CA ARG A 354 2.02 -6.25 -27.86
C ARG A 354 2.61 -6.06 -26.47
N LEU A 355 3.45 -6.99 -26.06
CA LEU A 355 4.14 -7.00 -24.77
C LEU A 355 5.50 -6.29 -24.89
N LEU A 356 5.70 -5.25 -24.10
CA LEU A 356 6.98 -4.54 -23.93
C LEU A 356 7.65 -5.02 -22.64
N SER A 357 8.82 -5.65 -22.77
CA SER A 357 9.70 -5.98 -21.66
C SER A 357 10.80 -4.95 -21.54
N SER A 358 10.73 -4.14 -20.48
CA SER A 358 11.71 -3.09 -20.19
C SER A 358 12.96 -3.65 -19.50
N LYS A 359 12.80 -4.62 -18.60
CA LYS A 359 13.87 -5.20 -17.80
C LYS A 359 13.49 -6.57 -17.22
N GLY A 360 14.46 -7.47 -17.22
CA GLY A 360 14.32 -8.82 -16.66
C GLY A 360 13.49 -9.73 -17.57
N ARG A 361 13.30 -10.97 -17.15
CA ARG A 361 12.60 -11.97 -17.96
C ARG A 361 11.10 -11.63 -18.08
N PRO A 362 10.54 -11.42 -19.30
CA PRO A 362 9.10 -11.29 -19.48
C PRO A 362 8.39 -12.64 -19.36
N PHE A 363 7.14 -12.63 -18.89
CA PHE A 363 6.32 -13.83 -18.77
C PHE A 363 4.84 -13.51 -18.58
N PHE A 364 3.99 -14.51 -18.83
CA PHE A 364 2.57 -14.49 -18.48
C PHE A 364 2.39 -15.10 -17.08
N VAL A 365 1.63 -14.44 -16.21
CA VAL A 365 1.37 -14.91 -14.85
C VAL A 365 0.33 -16.03 -14.87
N LYS A 366 0.76 -17.26 -14.58
CA LYS A 366 -0.15 -18.41 -14.45
C LYS A 366 -1.15 -18.23 -13.30
N GLY A 367 -2.36 -18.75 -13.48
CA GLY A 367 -3.41 -18.75 -12.44
C GLY A 367 -4.21 -17.45 -12.35
N LYS A 368 -4.08 -16.56 -13.33
CA LYS A 368 -4.96 -15.40 -13.52
C LYS A 368 -5.94 -15.67 -14.69
N PRO A 369 -7.10 -14.99 -14.78
CA PRO A 369 -8.05 -15.21 -15.87
C PRO A 369 -7.52 -14.74 -17.23
N TYR A 370 -7.62 -15.61 -18.24
CA TYR A 370 -7.35 -15.31 -19.65
C TYR A 370 -8.60 -15.66 -20.46
N GLN A 371 -9.48 -14.69 -20.69
CA GLN A 371 -10.81 -14.91 -21.26
C GLN A 371 -11.43 -13.63 -21.82
N LEU A 372 -12.38 -13.78 -22.74
CA LEU A 372 -13.31 -12.72 -23.14
C LEU A 372 -14.68 -12.98 -22.50
N GLU A 373 -15.28 -11.96 -21.89
CA GLU A 373 -16.58 -12.03 -21.23
C GLU A 373 -17.60 -11.17 -21.99
N ILE A 374 -18.71 -11.76 -22.45
CA ILE A 374 -19.78 -11.09 -23.19
C ILE A 374 -21.12 -11.49 -22.59
N GLU A 375 -21.89 -10.54 -22.06
CA GLU A 375 -23.21 -10.80 -21.44
C GLU A 375 -23.23 -11.97 -20.43
N GLY A 376 -22.17 -12.10 -19.63
CA GLY A 376 -22.04 -13.18 -18.64
C GLY A 376 -21.61 -14.53 -19.21
N LYS A 377 -21.47 -14.67 -20.54
CA LYS A 377 -20.81 -15.82 -21.18
C LYS A 377 -19.30 -15.59 -21.21
N THR A 378 -18.54 -16.66 -20.96
CA THR A 378 -17.08 -16.64 -20.93
C THR A 378 -16.51 -17.44 -22.08
N PHE A 379 -15.56 -16.86 -22.79
CA PHE A 379 -14.79 -17.46 -23.87
C PHE A 379 -13.32 -17.55 -23.43
N PRO A 380 -12.85 -18.73 -22.98
CA PRO A 380 -11.46 -18.89 -22.55
C PRO A 380 -10.48 -18.61 -23.69
N LEU A 381 -9.38 -17.94 -23.37
CA LEU A 381 -8.26 -17.79 -24.28
C LEU A 381 -7.35 -19.01 -24.17
N SER A 382 -6.84 -19.48 -25.30
CA SER A 382 -5.87 -20.58 -25.32
C SER A 382 -4.55 -20.17 -24.67
N SER A 383 -3.84 -21.15 -24.10
CA SER A 383 -2.45 -21.00 -23.65
C SER A 383 -1.44 -21.07 -24.81
N LEU A 384 -1.89 -21.59 -25.96
CA LEU A 384 -1.12 -21.63 -27.19
C LEU A 384 -1.39 -20.36 -28.01
N TRP A 385 -0.35 -19.54 -28.14
CA TRP A 385 -0.39 -18.32 -28.94
C TRP A 385 0.63 -18.40 -30.07
N LYS A 386 0.33 -17.77 -31.21
CA LYS A 386 1.39 -17.42 -32.16
C LYS A 386 2.25 -16.32 -31.55
N HIS A 387 3.57 -16.42 -31.65
CA HIS A 387 4.53 -15.51 -31.06
C HIS A 387 5.57 -15.08 -32.10
N LYS A 388 5.90 -13.79 -32.09
CA LYS A 388 7.01 -13.24 -32.86
C LYS A 388 7.66 -12.08 -32.12
N ILE A 389 8.98 -11.98 -32.23
CA ILE A 389 9.74 -10.88 -31.63
C ILE A 389 9.69 -9.68 -32.58
N GLY A 390 9.20 -8.55 -32.08
CA GLY A 390 9.26 -7.27 -32.79
C GLY A 390 10.66 -6.67 -32.75
N CYS A 391 11.30 -6.68 -31.58
CA CYS A 391 12.69 -6.29 -31.43
C CYS A 391 13.30 -6.82 -30.12
N ILE A 392 14.62 -6.97 -30.10
CA ILE A 392 15.39 -7.20 -28.88
C ILE A 392 16.11 -5.91 -28.49
N LEU A 393 16.07 -5.56 -27.20
CA LEU A 393 16.70 -4.36 -26.65
C LEU A 393 17.56 -4.69 -25.43
N PRO A 394 18.57 -3.85 -25.10
CA PRO A 394 19.17 -3.88 -23.78
C PRO A 394 18.12 -3.52 -22.71
N SER A 395 18.41 -3.84 -21.46
CA SER A 395 17.58 -3.37 -20.33
C SER A 395 17.40 -1.86 -20.40
N ALA A 396 16.18 -1.39 -20.15
CA ALA A 396 15.88 0.02 -20.05
C ALA A 396 16.78 0.67 -18.96
N PRO A 397 17.23 1.91 -19.18
CA PRO A 397 18.00 2.64 -18.19
C PRO A 397 17.22 2.71 -16.87
N SER A 398 17.91 2.52 -15.74
CA SER A 398 17.27 2.66 -14.43
C SER A 398 16.96 4.13 -14.16
N SER A 399 15.71 4.42 -13.81
CA SER A 399 15.34 5.73 -13.25
C SER A 399 15.48 5.73 -11.73
N ARG A 400 15.90 6.85 -11.16
CA ARG A 400 15.90 7.03 -9.71
C ARG A 400 14.47 7.25 -9.19
N SER A 401 14.01 6.34 -8.34
CA SER A 401 12.75 6.49 -7.60
C SER A 401 12.95 7.42 -6.40
N PHE A 402 12.74 8.72 -6.61
CA PHE A 402 12.92 9.74 -5.55
C PHE A 402 12.01 9.53 -4.34
N GLN A 403 10.82 8.96 -4.52
CA GLN A 403 9.96 8.58 -3.40
C GLN A 403 10.59 7.53 -2.47
N ASN A 404 11.62 6.80 -2.93
CA ASN A 404 12.33 5.82 -2.11
C ASN A 404 13.51 6.42 -1.35
N GLU A 405 13.85 7.68 -1.62
CA GLU A 405 14.94 8.35 -0.93
C GLU A 405 14.56 8.63 0.54
N PRO A 406 15.48 8.39 1.49
CA PRO A 406 15.27 8.64 2.91
C PRO A 406 14.65 10.01 3.23
N THR A 407 13.85 10.09 4.30
CA THR A 407 13.20 11.29 4.86
C THR A 407 12.23 12.07 3.95
N GLY A 408 12.27 11.88 2.63
CA GLY A 408 11.54 12.71 1.68
C GLY A 408 10.02 12.68 1.86
N LEU A 409 9.46 11.48 2.05
CA LEU A 409 8.02 11.30 2.22
C LEU A 409 7.56 11.69 3.61
N TYR A 410 8.37 11.45 4.64
CA TYR A 410 8.08 11.98 5.97
C TYR A 410 7.89 13.50 5.91
N ASN A 411 8.86 14.20 5.33
CA ASN A 411 8.88 15.66 5.27
C ASN A 411 7.65 16.23 4.55
N SER A 412 7.20 15.63 3.45
CA SER A 412 6.12 16.21 2.64
C SER A 412 4.74 15.60 2.83
N MET A 413 4.65 14.35 3.29
CA MET A 413 3.38 13.62 3.36
C MET A 413 2.93 13.28 4.78
N ILE A 414 3.82 13.33 5.78
CA ILE A 414 3.52 12.99 7.18
C ILE A 414 3.65 14.20 8.09
N HIS A 415 4.75 14.94 8.00
CA HIS A 415 5.01 16.10 8.85
C HIS A 415 3.91 17.17 8.81
N PRO A 416 3.30 17.53 7.65
CA PRO A 416 2.18 18.47 7.63
C PRO A 416 0.96 18.01 8.46
N LEU A 417 0.79 16.70 8.64
CA LEU A 417 -0.36 16.10 9.32
C LEU A 417 -0.18 15.98 10.84
N ARG A 418 1.04 16.19 11.36
CA ARG A 418 1.42 15.90 12.75
C ARG A 418 0.58 16.64 13.80
N ASN A 419 0.06 17.81 13.43
CA ASN A 419 -0.78 18.63 14.30
C ASN A 419 -2.26 18.21 14.24
N TYR A 420 -2.68 17.40 13.26
CA TYR A 420 -4.06 16.92 13.18
C TYR A 420 -4.28 15.81 14.22
N SER A 421 -5.28 15.99 15.09
CA SER A 421 -5.61 14.99 16.09
C SER A 421 -6.17 13.73 15.43
N ILE A 422 -5.66 12.56 15.83
CA ILE A 422 -6.05 11.25 15.31
C ILE A 422 -6.21 10.25 16.45
N ARG A 423 -7.12 9.28 16.27
CA ARG A 423 -7.37 8.18 17.21
C ARG A 423 -6.29 7.11 17.14
N GLY A 424 -5.70 6.87 15.97
CA GLY A 424 -4.67 5.84 15.79
C GLY A 424 -4.12 5.76 14.38
N ILE A 425 -3.08 4.94 14.22
CA ILE A 425 -2.36 4.74 12.96
C ILE A 425 -2.47 3.28 12.53
N ILE A 426 -2.65 3.05 11.22
CA ILE A 426 -2.49 1.75 10.57
C ILE A 426 -1.30 1.85 9.61
N TRP A 427 -0.29 1.01 9.82
CA TRP A 427 0.94 0.97 9.06
C TRP A 427 1.04 -0.33 8.27
N TYR A 428 1.05 -0.24 6.94
CA TYR A 428 1.23 -1.40 6.06
C TYR A 428 2.38 -1.17 5.08
N GLN A 429 3.56 -1.61 5.50
CA GLN A 429 4.80 -1.49 4.77
C GLN A 429 5.78 -2.59 5.18
N GLY A 430 6.70 -2.92 4.28
CA GLY A 430 7.87 -3.76 4.57
C GLY A 430 8.39 -4.48 3.34
N GLU A 431 7.60 -4.62 2.27
CA GLU A 431 8.00 -5.41 1.10
C GLU A 431 9.25 -4.84 0.42
N SER A 432 9.40 -3.50 0.40
CA SER A 432 10.59 -2.82 -0.16
C SER A 432 11.84 -2.96 0.70
N ASP A 433 11.72 -3.44 1.94
CA ASP A 433 12.84 -3.66 2.86
C ASP A 433 13.20 -5.15 3.02
N THR A 434 12.59 -6.06 2.24
CA THR A 434 12.85 -7.50 2.35
C THR A 434 14.23 -7.92 1.83
N GLY A 435 14.96 -7.04 1.16
CA GLY A 435 16.31 -7.30 0.65
C GLY A 435 17.37 -7.47 1.76
N PRO A 436 18.56 -8.02 1.44
CA PRO A 436 19.55 -8.48 2.43
C PRO A 436 20.06 -7.46 3.45
N ASN A 437 19.98 -6.17 3.11
CA ASN A 437 20.36 -5.07 4.00
C ASN A 437 19.16 -4.51 4.77
N GLY A 438 18.01 -4.38 4.12
CA GLY A 438 16.80 -3.81 4.73
C GLY A 438 16.22 -4.70 5.81
N ASN A 439 16.17 -6.02 5.57
CA ASN A 439 15.48 -6.94 6.45
C ASN A 439 16.14 -7.04 7.84
N LYS A 440 17.47 -6.87 7.92
CA LYS A 440 18.26 -6.87 9.16
C LYS A 440 18.04 -5.62 10.01
N GLN A 441 17.69 -4.49 9.39
CA GLN A 441 17.53 -3.20 10.06
C GLN A 441 16.06 -2.85 10.32
N TYR A 442 15.13 -3.58 9.69
CA TYR A 442 13.72 -3.24 9.72
C TYR A 442 13.14 -3.11 11.14
N GLU A 443 13.49 -4.02 12.05
CA GLU A 443 12.99 -4.00 13.43
C GLU A 443 13.37 -2.70 14.15
N SER A 444 14.64 -2.30 14.11
CA SER A 444 15.11 -1.08 14.79
C SER A 444 14.61 0.19 14.11
N MET A 445 14.49 0.18 12.77
CA MET A 445 13.89 1.29 12.02
C MET A 445 12.41 1.47 12.36
N LEU A 446 11.63 0.39 12.44
CA LEU A 446 10.21 0.45 12.80
C LEU A 446 10.00 0.90 14.24
N VAL A 447 10.82 0.43 15.18
CA VAL A 447 10.81 0.93 16.57
C VAL A 447 11.06 2.44 16.61
N ASN A 448 12.07 2.93 15.87
CA ASN A 448 12.38 4.35 15.85
C ASN A 448 11.27 5.17 15.19
N LEU A 449 10.71 4.71 14.07
CA LEU A 449 9.60 5.36 13.37
C LEU A 449 8.39 5.53 14.28
N ILE A 450 7.96 4.48 14.97
CA ILE A 450 6.77 4.53 15.84
C ILE A 450 6.97 5.51 17.00
N ASN A 451 8.12 5.45 17.67
CA ASN A 451 8.42 6.33 18.80
C ASN A 451 8.57 7.78 18.36
N ASP A 452 9.19 8.01 17.22
CA ASP A 452 9.34 9.34 16.64
C ASP A 452 7.97 9.90 16.24
N TRP A 453 7.15 9.18 15.47
CA TRP A 453 5.81 9.65 15.11
C TRP A 453 4.92 9.93 16.33
N ARG A 454 4.99 9.09 17.38
CA ARG A 454 4.34 9.40 18.67
C ARG A 454 4.82 10.71 19.29
N THR A 455 6.10 11.04 19.12
CA THR A 455 6.68 12.31 19.57
C THR A 455 6.18 13.47 18.71
N GLN A 456 6.15 13.31 17.38
CA GLN A 456 5.67 14.33 16.43
C GLN A 456 4.18 14.68 16.66
N TRP A 457 3.35 13.68 16.99
CA TRP A 457 1.94 13.87 17.37
C TRP A 457 1.73 14.30 18.83
N ALA A 458 2.81 14.49 19.60
CA ALA A 458 2.76 14.75 21.05
C ALA A 458 1.89 13.73 21.83
N ASN A 459 1.84 12.48 21.38
CA ASN A 459 1.06 11.39 21.98
C ASN A 459 1.89 10.11 22.09
N LYS A 460 2.58 9.96 23.23
CA LYS A 460 3.42 8.77 23.54
C LYS A 460 2.65 7.45 23.58
N LYS A 461 1.32 7.51 23.69
CA LYS A 461 0.43 6.34 23.72
C LYS A 461 -0.42 6.26 22.46
N LEU A 462 -0.08 6.92 21.35
CA LEU A 462 -0.88 6.82 20.13
C LEU A 462 -0.96 5.34 19.67
N PRO A 463 -2.17 4.77 19.52
CA PRO A 463 -2.37 3.42 18.99
C PRO A 463 -1.70 3.24 17.64
N PHE A 464 -0.98 2.13 17.47
CA PHE A 464 -0.27 1.83 16.24
C PHE A 464 -0.51 0.37 15.84
N VAL A 465 -1.28 0.16 14.78
CA VAL A 465 -1.54 -1.17 14.21
C VAL A 465 -0.55 -1.42 13.08
N ILE A 466 0.32 -2.41 13.27
CA ILE A 466 1.26 -2.88 12.25
C ILE A 466 0.58 -4.01 11.48
N VAL A 467 0.48 -3.84 10.16
CA VAL A 467 0.04 -4.91 9.27
C VAL A 467 1.25 -5.77 8.90
N GLN A 468 1.18 -7.06 9.23
CA GLN A 468 2.21 -8.01 8.87
C GLN A 468 2.21 -8.25 7.36
N LEU A 469 3.37 -8.50 6.74
CA LEU A 469 3.42 -8.86 5.32
C LEU A 469 2.61 -10.13 5.02
N ALA A 470 1.91 -10.12 3.89
CA ALA A 470 1.19 -11.28 3.38
C ALA A 470 2.15 -12.28 2.69
N ASN A 471 1.69 -13.51 2.52
CA ASN A 471 2.38 -14.52 1.73
C ASN A 471 2.37 -14.18 0.23
N TYR A 472 3.51 -14.42 -0.45
CA TYR A 472 3.67 -14.16 -1.89
C TYR A 472 4.77 -15.06 -2.47
N GLN A 473 4.69 -15.35 -3.78
CA GLN A 473 5.55 -16.27 -4.55
C GLN A 473 5.20 -17.76 -4.39
N GLN A 474 5.96 -18.61 -5.08
CA GLN A 474 5.81 -20.06 -4.97
C GLN A 474 6.27 -20.55 -3.60
N ARG A 475 5.54 -21.54 -3.08
CA ARG A 475 5.89 -22.22 -1.83
C ARG A 475 7.17 -23.05 -2.02
N SER A 476 8.02 -23.11 -1.00
CA SER A 476 9.16 -24.02 -1.01
C SER A 476 8.76 -25.39 -0.47
N ASN A 477 9.35 -26.45 -1.01
CA ASN A 477 9.21 -27.81 -0.47
C ASN A 477 10.31 -28.15 0.56
N LYS A 478 11.23 -27.21 0.82
CA LYS A 478 12.32 -27.35 1.80
C LYS A 478 12.45 -26.07 2.63
N PRO A 479 12.90 -26.14 3.90
CA PRO A 479 13.18 -24.95 4.67
C PRO A 479 14.21 -24.05 3.96
N MET A 480 13.97 -22.75 3.93
CA MET A 480 14.85 -21.77 3.28
C MET A 480 15.03 -20.51 4.13
N GLU A 481 15.97 -19.65 3.76
CA GLU A 481 16.00 -18.29 4.29
C GLU A 481 15.06 -17.38 3.50
N SER A 482 14.41 -16.46 4.20
CA SER A 482 13.43 -15.56 3.61
C SER A 482 13.53 -14.17 4.22
N GLY A 483 13.86 -13.18 3.39
CA GLY A 483 13.81 -11.77 3.79
C GLY A 483 12.40 -11.29 4.14
N VAL A 484 11.37 -11.89 3.52
CA VAL A 484 9.96 -11.65 3.85
C VAL A 484 9.64 -12.17 5.26
N ALA A 485 10.11 -13.37 5.61
CA ALA A 485 9.95 -13.93 6.96
C ALA A 485 10.68 -13.10 8.02
N GLN A 486 11.89 -12.62 7.71
CA GLN A 486 12.66 -11.73 8.59
C GLN A 486 11.93 -10.42 8.87
N VAL A 487 11.32 -9.79 7.85
CA VAL A 487 10.51 -8.58 8.05
C VAL A 487 9.24 -8.87 8.85
N ARG A 488 8.55 -10.00 8.60
CA ARG A 488 7.38 -10.41 9.40
C ARG A 488 7.73 -10.62 10.88
N GLU A 489 8.86 -11.26 11.13
CA GLU A 489 9.38 -11.45 12.49
C GLU A 489 9.75 -10.11 13.14
N ALA A 490 10.37 -9.19 12.40
CA ALA A 490 10.62 -7.84 12.88
C ALA A 490 9.32 -7.11 13.27
N GLN A 491 8.27 -7.19 12.42
CA GLN A 491 6.96 -6.61 12.71
C GLN A 491 6.35 -7.21 13.99
N ARG A 492 6.45 -8.53 14.19
CA ARG A 492 6.02 -9.21 15.42
C ARG A 492 6.82 -8.77 16.64
N ARG A 493 8.14 -8.72 16.56
CA ARG A 493 9.01 -8.32 17.68
C ARG A 493 8.77 -6.88 18.11
N VAL A 494 8.51 -5.98 17.17
CA VAL A 494 8.15 -4.59 17.51
C VAL A 494 6.91 -4.54 18.40
N THR A 495 5.90 -5.39 18.17
CA THR A 495 4.70 -5.37 19.02
C THR A 495 4.93 -5.91 20.42
N LEU A 496 5.88 -6.84 20.58
CA LEU A 496 6.30 -7.32 21.90
C LEU A 496 7.14 -6.29 22.66
N ARG A 497 7.86 -5.42 21.95
CA ARG A 497 8.76 -4.41 22.53
C ARG A 497 8.04 -3.10 22.88
N LEU A 498 7.05 -2.70 22.09
CA LEU A 498 6.40 -1.40 22.23
C LEU A 498 4.97 -1.51 22.75
N LYS A 499 4.68 -0.78 23.84
CA LYS A 499 3.32 -0.65 24.35
C LYS A 499 2.40 0.06 23.36
N ASN A 500 1.10 -0.23 23.49
CA ASN A 500 0.01 0.28 22.65
C ASN A 500 0.24 0.10 21.14
N THR A 501 0.82 -1.04 20.78
CA THR A 501 0.95 -1.50 19.40
C THR A 501 0.23 -2.83 19.23
N GLY A 502 -0.20 -3.13 18.00
CA GLY A 502 -0.93 -4.35 17.68
C GLY A 502 -0.50 -4.90 16.33
N LEU A 503 -0.62 -6.21 16.13
CA LEU A 503 -0.24 -6.89 14.90
C LEU A 503 -1.48 -7.41 14.18
N ALA A 504 -1.77 -6.89 12.99
CA ALA A 504 -2.74 -7.49 12.08
C ALA A 504 -2.00 -8.48 11.17
N THR A 505 -2.04 -9.76 11.51
CA THR A 505 -1.43 -10.85 10.71
C THR A 505 -2.12 -10.94 9.35
N ALA A 506 -1.34 -11.07 8.25
CA ALA A 506 -1.87 -11.21 6.88
C ALA A 506 -1.29 -12.41 6.12
N ILE A 507 -0.58 -13.29 6.81
CA ILE A 507 0.22 -14.40 6.25
C ILE A 507 -0.58 -15.44 5.45
N ASP A 508 -1.90 -15.47 5.61
CA ASP A 508 -2.88 -16.36 4.97
C ASP A 508 -3.76 -15.65 3.92
N LEU A 509 -3.60 -14.34 3.75
CA LEU A 509 -4.49 -13.51 2.92
C LEU A 509 -3.92 -13.21 1.52
N GLY A 510 -2.66 -13.56 1.29
CA GLY A 510 -1.91 -13.34 0.04
C GLY A 510 -2.07 -14.44 -1.00
N GLU A 511 -1.53 -14.15 -2.18
CA GLU A 511 -1.60 -15.00 -3.36
C GLU A 511 -0.19 -15.34 -3.83
N SER A 512 0.03 -16.58 -4.30
CA SER A 512 1.36 -17.00 -4.78
C SER A 512 1.82 -16.23 -6.02
N ASN A 513 0.89 -15.66 -6.78
CA ASN A 513 1.12 -15.03 -8.07
C ASN A 513 0.81 -13.52 -8.08
N ASP A 514 0.48 -12.93 -6.93
CA ASP A 514 0.23 -11.49 -6.79
C ASP A 514 0.71 -10.99 -5.44
N ILE A 515 1.54 -9.95 -5.45
CA ILE A 515 2.07 -9.33 -4.23
C ILE A 515 1.00 -8.50 -3.51
N HIS A 516 -0.11 -8.19 -4.18
CA HIS A 516 -1.21 -7.38 -3.67
C HIS A 516 -2.42 -8.26 -3.31
N PRO A 517 -2.49 -8.81 -2.08
CA PRO A 517 -3.64 -9.60 -1.61
C PRO A 517 -4.98 -8.93 -1.92
N LEU A 518 -5.88 -9.64 -2.59
CA LEU A 518 -7.23 -9.16 -2.85
C LEU A 518 -8.11 -9.22 -1.60
N ASN A 519 -7.79 -10.08 -0.61
CA ASN A 519 -8.58 -10.20 0.62
C ASN A 519 -8.33 -9.04 1.60
N LYS A 520 -8.77 -7.83 1.23
CA LYS A 520 -8.64 -6.62 2.06
C LYS A 520 -9.70 -6.49 3.15
N LYS A 521 -10.84 -7.20 3.03
CA LYS A 521 -11.91 -7.20 4.02
C LYS A 521 -11.48 -7.89 5.32
N ASP A 522 -10.97 -9.13 5.24
CA ASP A 522 -10.52 -9.84 6.44
C ASP A 522 -9.30 -9.17 7.08
N LEU A 523 -8.43 -8.57 6.25
CA LEU A 523 -7.33 -7.77 6.75
C LEU A 523 -7.80 -6.53 7.51
N ALA A 524 -8.81 -5.84 6.99
CA ALA A 524 -9.42 -4.69 7.64
C ALA A 524 -10.06 -5.09 8.97
N HIS A 525 -10.79 -6.20 9.01
CA HIS A 525 -11.37 -6.75 10.23
C HIS A 525 -10.27 -6.97 11.30
N ARG A 526 -9.14 -7.59 10.94
CA ARG A 526 -8.01 -7.76 11.87
C ARG A 526 -7.44 -6.42 12.35
N CYS A 527 -7.43 -5.39 11.52
CA CYS A 527 -7.04 -4.04 11.94
C CYS A 527 -8.06 -3.41 12.89
N VAL A 528 -9.37 -3.63 12.68
CA VAL A 528 -10.45 -3.18 13.57
C VAL A 528 -10.32 -3.83 14.94
N LEU A 529 -10.12 -5.14 15.00
CA LEU A 529 -9.90 -5.85 16.27
C LEU A 529 -8.74 -5.24 17.07
N GLN A 530 -7.62 -4.97 16.40
CA GLN A 530 -6.45 -4.33 17.01
C GLN A 530 -6.77 -2.91 17.47
N MET A 531 -7.39 -2.09 16.62
CA MET A 531 -7.70 -0.71 16.96
C MET A 531 -8.71 -0.62 18.11
N ASN A 532 -9.70 -1.52 18.15
CA ASN A 532 -10.66 -1.65 19.25
C ASN A 532 -9.97 -1.93 20.58
N ARG A 533 -9.05 -2.90 20.60
CA ARG A 533 -8.26 -3.20 21.79
C ARG A 533 -7.41 -2.01 22.25
N LEU A 534 -6.71 -1.34 21.33
CA LEU A 534 -5.72 -0.32 21.64
C LEU A 534 -6.29 1.07 21.93
N ALA A 535 -7.34 1.47 21.20
CA ALA A 535 -7.91 2.82 21.27
C ALA A 535 -9.17 2.90 22.13
N PHE A 536 -9.89 1.78 22.31
CA PHE A 536 -11.15 1.72 23.03
C PHE A 536 -11.11 0.76 24.24
N ASN A 537 -9.96 0.16 24.53
CA ASN A 537 -9.78 -0.82 25.63
C ASN A 537 -10.77 -1.99 25.58
N LYS A 538 -11.17 -2.42 24.37
CA LYS A 538 -12.06 -3.56 24.18
C LYS A 538 -11.28 -4.86 24.38
N THR A 539 -11.28 -5.39 25.61
CA THR A 539 -10.47 -6.57 26.02
C THR A 539 -11.27 -7.87 26.09
N ASP A 540 -12.58 -7.80 25.91
CA ASP A 540 -13.51 -8.94 25.85
C ASP A 540 -13.47 -9.69 24.50
N GLN A 541 -12.83 -9.09 23.49
CA GLN A 541 -12.68 -9.65 22.16
C GLN A 541 -11.22 -10.07 21.91
N VAL A 542 -11.02 -11.28 21.36
CA VAL A 542 -9.70 -11.73 20.90
C VAL A 542 -9.31 -10.92 19.66
N ALA A 543 -8.17 -10.23 19.73
CA ALA A 543 -7.68 -9.37 18.66
C ALA A 543 -6.41 -9.89 17.97
N GLU A 544 -5.77 -10.91 18.55
CA GLU A 544 -4.51 -11.49 18.08
C GLU A 544 -4.70 -12.99 17.90
N GLY A 545 -4.14 -13.54 16.81
CA GLY A 545 -3.94 -14.98 16.69
C GLY A 545 -2.84 -15.46 17.65
N PRO A 546 -2.59 -16.78 17.72
CA PRO A 546 -1.63 -17.35 18.64
C PRO A 546 -0.25 -16.68 18.52
N MET A 547 0.22 -16.05 19.61
CA MET A 547 1.53 -15.38 19.68
C MET A 547 2.49 -16.24 20.47
N VAL A 548 3.57 -16.71 19.83
CA VAL A 548 4.52 -17.61 20.50
C VAL A 548 5.16 -16.93 21.71
N GLU A 549 5.18 -17.63 22.83
CA GLU A 549 5.83 -17.18 24.08
C GLU A 549 7.18 -17.88 24.24
N LYS A 550 7.22 -19.21 24.11
CA LYS A 550 8.43 -20.03 24.28
C LYS A 550 8.33 -21.39 23.59
N ALA A 551 9.49 -22.00 23.38
CA ALA A 551 9.65 -23.39 22.95
C ALA A 551 10.60 -24.12 23.90
N GLU A 552 10.19 -25.28 24.41
CA GLU A 552 10.91 -26.02 25.45
C GLU A 552 11.12 -27.48 25.05
N LEU A 553 12.36 -27.97 25.14
CA LEU A 553 12.64 -29.40 25.05
C LEU A 553 12.29 -30.09 26.37
N LYS A 554 11.41 -31.09 26.34
CA LYS A 554 11.02 -31.90 27.49
C LYS A 554 11.84 -33.19 27.57
N GLY A 555 11.87 -33.80 28.76
CA GLY A 555 12.67 -35.00 29.03
C GLY A 555 12.28 -36.23 28.19
N ASN A 556 11.08 -36.25 27.60
CA ASN A 556 10.62 -37.27 26.67
C ASN A 556 11.06 -37.03 25.20
N GLY A 557 11.89 -36.00 24.96
CA GLY A 557 12.40 -35.65 23.63
C GLY A 557 11.46 -34.78 22.78
N GLN A 558 10.27 -34.43 23.27
CA GLN A 558 9.34 -33.55 22.56
C GLN A 558 9.69 -32.07 22.79
N ILE A 559 9.49 -31.24 21.76
CA ILE A 559 9.55 -29.78 21.89
C ILE A 559 8.12 -29.27 22.05
N ILE A 560 7.87 -28.48 23.08
CA ILE A 560 6.56 -27.90 23.40
C ILE A 560 6.58 -26.41 23.10
N ILE A 561 5.71 -25.95 22.21
CA ILE A 561 5.51 -24.52 21.92
C ILE A 561 4.30 -24.03 22.72
N SER A 562 4.50 -22.97 23.49
CA SER A 562 3.44 -22.30 24.27
C SER A 562 3.18 -20.89 23.73
N PHE A 563 1.94 -20.42 23.88
CA PHE A 563 1.47 -19.14 23.37
C PHE A 563 1.07 -18.19 24.50
N MET A 564 1.21 -16.89 24.25
CA MET A 564 0.82 -15.84 25.18
C MET A 564 -0.67 -15.91 25.51
N LYS A 565 -1.02 -15.65 26.78
CA LYS A 565 -2.42 -15.50 27.21
C LYS A 565 -3.11 -14.34 26.46
N GLY A 566 -4.41 -14.46 26.25
CA GLY A 566 -5.23 -13.44 25.57
C GLY A 566 -5.22 -13.52 24.04
N THR A 567 -4.58 -14.53 23.45
CA THR A 567 -4.55 -14.78 21.99
C THR A 567 -5.61 -15.79 21.51
N GLY A 568 -6.61 -16.05 22.36
CA GLY A 568 -7.66 -17.05 22.13
C GLY A 568 -7.19 -18.49 22.33
N PRO A 569 -8.11 -19.45 22.52
CA PRO A 569 -7.78 -20.87 22.56
C PRO A 569 -7.24 -21.37 21.22
N LEU A 570 -6.20 -22.19 21.24
CA LEU A 570 -5.62 -22.80 20.04
C LEU A 570 -6.61 -23.75 19.36
N LYS A 571 -6.79 -23.61 18.04
CA LYS A 571 -7.60 -24.53 17.23
C LYS A 571 -6.89 -25.87 17.14
N GLN A 572 -7.62 -26.96 17.41
CA GLN A 572 -7.02 -28.29 17.40
C GLN A 572 -6.73 -28.79 15.96
N ALA A 573 -5.58 -29.39 15.75
CA ALA A 573 -5.11 -29.97 14.49
C ALA A 573 -4.23 -31.20 14.76
N LYS A 574 -4.47 -32.28 13.99
CA LYS A 574 -3.67 -33.53 14.04
C LYS A 574 -2.34 -33.42 13.31
N GLU A 575 -2.20 -32.44 12.43
CA GLU A 575 -0.99 -32.17 11.66
C GLU A 575 -0.87 -30.66 11.43
N LEU A 576 0.34 -30.14 11.60
CA LEU A 576 0.69 -28.74 11.38
C LEU A 576 1.88 -28.65 10.42
N GLU A 577 1.68 -27.90 9.34
CA GLU A 577 2.73 -27.65 8.35
C GLU A 577 3.54 -26.39 8.67
N GLY A 578 4.75 -26.29 8.09
CA GLY A 578 5.57 -25.08 8.13
C GLY A 578 6.39 -24.88 9.41
N ILE A 579 6.45 -25.90 10.28
CA ILE A 579 7.31 -25.91 11.46
C ILE A 579 8.62 -26.59 11.10
N ALA A 580 9.74 -25.93 11.38
CA ALA A 580 11.08 -26.46 11.16
C ALA A 580 11.99 -26.26 12.37
N VAL A 581 12.83 -27.26 12.64
CA VAL A 581 13.78 -27.27 13.76
C VAL A 581 15.20 -27.43 13.22
N SER A 582 16.18 -26.76 13.84
CA SER A 582 17.60 -26.93 13.57
C SER A 582 18.36 -27.48 14.78
N GLY A 583 19.40 -28.27 14.51
CA GLY A 583 20.39 -28.70 15.51
C GLY A 583 21.50 -27.66 15.71
N LYS A 584 22.70 -28.10 16.09
CA LYS A 584 23.87 -27.21 16.24
C LYS A 584 24.42 -26.79 14.88
N ASP A 585 24.15 -27.57 13.83
CA ASP A 585 24.52 -27.27 12.44
C ASP A 585 23.79 -26.06 11.83
N GLY A 586 22.75 -25.55 12.49
CA GLY A 586 21.92 -24.45 12.01
C GLY A 586 21.06 -24.78 10.78
N LYS A 587 20.99 -26.05 10.36
CA LYS A 587 20.21 -26.47 9.19
C LYS A 587 18.81 -26.88 9.63
N TYR A 588 17.83 -26.11 9.17
CA TYR A 588 16.43 -26.37 9.48
C TYR A 588 15.89 -27.56 8.67
N LYS A 589 15.11 -28.41 9.34
CA LYS A 589 14.34 -29.52 8.75
C LYS A 589 12.88 -29.39 9.17
N PHE A 590 11.95 -29.61 8.25
CA PHE A 590 10.53 -29.71 8.61
C PHE A 590 10.31 -30.91 9.54
N VAL A 591 9.38 -30.76 10.47
CA VAL A 591 9.10 -31.73 11.54
C VAL A 591 7.61 -31.98 11.66
N GLU A 592 7.24 -33.16 12.17
CA GLU A 592 5.86 -33.45 12.54
C GLU A 592 5.47 -32.64 13.77
N ALA A 593 4.28 -32.04 13.72
CA ALA A 593 3.73 -31.27 14.83
C ALA A 593 2.20 -31.34 14.84
N TYR A 594 1.62 -31.25 16.04
CA TYR A 594 0.16 -31.26 16.25
C TYR A 594 -0.17 -30.43 17.48
N THR A 595 -1.44 -30.07 17.64
CA THR A 595 -1.89 -29.34 18.83
C THR A 595 -2.36 -30.32 19.91
N GLU A 596 -2.06 -30.00 21.17
CA GLU A 596 -2.64 -30.68 22.32
C GLU A 596 -2.99 -29.63 23.37
N GLY A 597 -4.29 -29.48 23.66
CA GLY A 597 -4.77 -28.39 24.51
C GLY A 597 -4.38 -27.02 23.92
N ASN A 598 -3.74 -26.17 24.72
CA ASN A 598 -3.30 -24.84 24.26
C ASN A 598 -1.81 -24.79 23.87
N GLN A 599 -1.24 -25.93 23.47
CA GLN A 599 0.17 -26.08 23.11
C GLN A 599 0.32 -26.77 21.74
N ILE A 600 1.49 -26.61 21.14
CA ILE A 600 1.92 -27.45 20.01
C ILE A 600 2.99 -28.41 20.49
N ILE A 601 2.79 -29.67 20.16
CA ILE A 601 3.73 -30.75 20.38
C ILE A 601 4.49 -30.98 19.08
N VAL A 602 5.81 -30.89 19.13
CA VAL A 602 6.70 -31.07 17.98
C VAL A 602 7.57 -32.29 18.22
N LYS A 603 7.56 -33.21 17.24
CA LYS A 603 8.40 -34.41 17.29
C LYS A 603 9.74 -34.13 16.61
N TRP A 604 10.82 -34.19 17.40
CA TRP A 604 12.17 -34.04 16.89
C TRP A 604 12.86 -35.40 16.77
N ASN A 605 13.13 -35.81 15.53
CA ASN A 605 13.83 -37.06 15.21
C ASN A 605 15.30 -36.84 14.80
N GLY A 606 15.85 -35.65 15.05
CA GLY A 606 17.24 -35.36 14.73
C GLY A 606 18.22 -36.02 15.70
N GLN A 607 19.40 -36.36 15.20
CA GLN A 607 20.47 -36.97 16.02
C GLN A 607 21.14 -35.96 16.96
N GLU A 608 21.01 -34.67 16.65
CA GLU A 608 21.57 -33.58 17.45
C GLU A 608 20.51 -32.96 18.37
N GLU A 609 20.99 -32.31 19.43
CA GLU A 609 20.16 -31.52 20.30
C GLU A 609 19.55 -30.32 19.54
N PRO A 610 18.22 -30.10 19.63
CA PRO A 610 17.56 -29.03 18.90
C PRO A 610 17.85 -27.67 19.55
N THR A 611 18.23 -26.67 18.75
CA THR A 611 18.67 -25.35 19.25
C THR A 611 17.69 -24.23 18.92
N SER A 612 16.99 -24.32 17.79
CA SER A 612 16.10 -23.28 17.30
C SER A 612 14.92 -23.88 16.56
N ILE A 613 13.76 -23.24 16.68
CA ILE A 613 12.53 -23.59 16.00
C ILE A 613 11.96 -22.38 15.28
N ARG A 614 11.41 -22.61 14.09
CA ARG A 614 10.73 -21.59 13.32
C ARG A 614 9.44 -22.09 12.72
N TYR A 615 8.50 -21.17 12.54
CA TYR A 615 7.21 -21.39 11.92
C TYR A 615 7.00 -20.42 10.76
N ALA A 616 6.51 -20.95 9.65
CA ALA A 616 6.09 -20.20 8.47
C ALA A 616 7.18 -19.26 7.90
N TRP A 617 8.44 -19.73 7.91
CA TRP A 617 9.65 -18.98 7.54
C TRP A 617 10.01 -19.08 6.06
N GLU A 618 9.09 -18.66 5.18
CA GLU A 618 9.24 -18.70 3.71
C GLU A 618 8.47 -17.55 3.06
N ASN A 619 8.67 -17.23 1.78
CA ASN A 619 7.90 -16.14 1.14
C ASN A 619 6.40 -16.45 1.05
N ASN A 620 6.03 -17.72 0.79
CA ASN A 620 4.65 -18.20 0.76
C ASN A 620 4.49 -19.49 1.59
N PRO A 621 4.49 -19.39 2.92
CA PRO A 621 4.43 -20.54 3.81
C PRO A 621 2.99 -21.05 3.98
N PRO A 622 2.81 -22.31 4.42
CA PRO A 622 1.52 -22.74 4.94
C PRO A 622 1.17 -21.96 6.22
N SER A 623 -0.06 -21.43 6.29
CA SER A 623 -0.62 -20.86 7.52
C SER A 623 -1.51 -21.91 8.17
N SER A 624 -0.90 -22.80 8.98
CA SER A 624 -1.54 -23.96 9.63
C SER A 624 -2.00 -23.74 11.09
N ILE A 625 -1.54 -22.68 11.77
CA ILE A 625 -1.79 -22.45 13.20
C ILE A 625 -2.81 -21.32 13.35
N TYR A 626 -3.95 -21.61 13.98
CA TYR A 626 -5.01 -20.64 14.27
C TYR A 626 -5.51 -20.76 15.70
N ASN A 627 -6.09 -19.70 16.22
CA ASN A 627 -7.00 -19.81 17.36
C ASN A 627 -8.42 -20.20 16.90
N THR A 628 -9.29 -20.45 17.87
CA THR A 628 -10.70 -20.81 17.64
C THR A 628 -11.54 -19.67 17.05
N ASP A 629 -11.10 -18.42 17.19
CA ASP A 629 -11.69 -17.24 16.54
C ASP A 629 -11.31 -17.09 15.05
N GLY A 630 -10.46 -17.98 14.52
CA GLY A 630 -10.05 -17.96 13.11
C GLY A 630 -8.91 -16.97 12.80
N LEU A 631 -8.20 -16.48 13.82
CA LEU A 631 -7.02 -15.62 13.63
C LEU A 631 -5.74 -16.48 13.51
N PRO A 632 -4.91 -16.27 12.48
CA PRO A 632 -3.68 -17.03 12.27
C PRO A 632 -2.56 -16.58 13.21
N ALA A 633 -1.68 -17.51 13.56
CA ALA A 633 -0.43 -17.20 14.22
C ALA A 633 0.50 -16.42 13.27
N SER A 634 1.27 -15.49 13.82
CA SER A 634 2.39 -14.87 13.11
C SER A 634 3.50 -15.89 12.87
N SER A 635 4.27 -15.74 11.77
CA SER A 635 5.57 -16.43 11.65
C SER A 635 6.49 -16.07 12.81
N PHE A 636 7.37 -16.99 13.20
CA PHE A 636 8.36 -16.76 14.25
C PHE A 636 9.62 -17.59 14.06
N GLN A 637 10.71 -17.17 14.70
CA GLN A 637 11.90 -17.97 14.94
C GLN A 637 12.41 -17.67 16.36
N ILE A 638 12.50 -18.70 17.20
CA ILE A 638 12.90 -18.57 18.60
C ILE A 638 13.87 -19.69 19.01
N PRO A 639 14.75 -19.45 20.00
CA PRO A 639 15.57 -20.51 20.59
C PRO A 639 14.68 -21.53 21.31
N ILE A 640 15.18 -22.76 21.41
CA ILE A 640 14.58 -23.82 22.23
C ILE A 640 15.33 -23.85 23.57
N SER A 641 14.62 -23.65 24.67
CA SER A 641 15.20 -23.78 26.00
C SER A 641 15.12 -25.22 26.51
N LYS A 642 16.08 -25.61 27.35
CA LYS A 642 15.96 -26.81 28.19
C LYS A 642 15.20 -26.46 29.45
N ASN A 643 14.31 -27.35 29.85
CA ASN A 643 13.68 -27.31 31.16
C ASN A 643 14.48 -28.12 32.17
#